data_AF-A0A565BXH1-F1
#
_entry.id   AF-A0A565BXH1-F1
#
_cell.length_a   1.000
_cell.length_b   1.000
_cell.length_c   1.000
_cell.angle_alpha   90.00
_cell.angle_beta   90.00
_cell.angle_gamma   90.00
#
_symmetry.space_group_name_H-M   'P 1'
#
loop_
_entity.id
_entity.type
_entity.pdbx_description
1 polymer ?
#
loop_
_entity_poly.entity_id
_entity_poly.type
_entity_poly.pdbx_seq_one_letter_code
_entity_poly.pdbx_strand_id
1 'polypeptide(L)'
;MFVIIGDKSRDQIVNLHHMLSKAVTKSNPSVLWCYKDKLDISSHKKKRSKQLKRMRERGQLDPEKLDAFSRLLDVGRVTHCLYKDSERILGNTFGMCILQDFEALTPNLLARTIETVEGGGMIVLILRSLASLTSLCTMVMDVHDRFRTESHSEAAGRFNERFLLSLASCKACVVMDDELNILPLSSHIRSIAQVPTAKDPQGLSEAERDLKNLKDELSDDFPVGPLIKKCYTLDQGKAVVTFFDAILDKALRSIVALIASRGRGKSAALGLAVAGAVAAGYSNIYITAPSPDNLKTFFEFVCKGFDVLEYKEHLDYDVVKSVNPDFKKAIVRINVFKQHRQTIQYIQPHEHEKLSQVELLVIDEAAAIPLPVVKSLLGPYLVFLSSTVSGYEGTGRSLSLKLLQQLDEQSRAPATGLEGSLSGCLFKKIELSESIRYGSGDPIESWLNGLLCLDVATSLPNPACHPPPSQCDLYYVNRDTLFSYHKDSELFLQRMMALCVSSHYKNSPNDLQLLADAPAHHLFVLLGPVDESQNNLPDILCVLQVCLEGQISKKSALKSLTDGHSPYGDQIPWKFCEQFRDDVFPSLSGARIVRIAVHPNAMKMGYGSAAVALLTRYFEGQIAPIAEPDDEVDVEHSPLRVTEAAEKVSMLEEQVKPRTNLPPLLVPLIDRRPERLHYIGVSFGLTLDLFRFWRKHNFAPFYVSQIPSAVTGEHTCMLLKPLNNDELEVNESDELGFFAPFYKDFRIRFSKLLSDKFKKMDYKLAMSVLNPKINFPEVDCSGNSSDGFLKTLDDILSPLDMERLRAYTKNLTDFNLVYDICKTLAHQYFQEKLPVSLSYVQASVFLCLGLQESDFSSIERLMQLERGQIHSLLLKAVKKLYDYLYRIAGEEIESTRPRLKEVVLEPHNVSIDDDLREGAKKVEEQMMKEKVEGLMDSELHEYVIGDKEAEALEHSTIPSSGIISVKSSKKRSNDKHSSSSSKSKSLKKRRA
;
A
#
# COMPACT_ATOMS: atom_id res chain seq x y z
N MET A 1 -23.75 -28.80 -8.28
CA MET A 1 -22.50 -28.63 -9.06
C MET A 1 -22.15 -29.97 -9.69
N PHE A 2 -21.66 -29.98 -10.93
CA PHE A 2 -21.22 -31.18 -11.65
C PHE A 2 -19.76 -31.03 -12.08
N VAL A 3 -18.94 -32.03 -11.77
CA VAL A 3 -17.56 -32.13 -12.23
C VAL A 3 -17.49 -33.32 -13.19
N ILE A 4 -17.18 -33.05 -14.46
CA ILE A 4 -17.12 -34.07 -15.51
C ILE A 4 -15.66 -34.33 -15.85
N ILE A 5 -15.25 -35.59 -15.76
CA ILE A 5 -13.90 -36.04 -16.05
C ILE A 5 -13.87 -36.80 -17.37
N GLY A 6 -13.14 -36.24 -18.33
CA GLY A 6 -12.79 -36.89 -19.59
C GLY A 6 -12.98 -36.03 -20.83
N ASP A 7 -12.71 -36.65 -21.97
CA ASP A 7 -12.55 -35.99 -23.27
C ASP A 7 -13.88 -35.84 -24.02
N LYS A 8 -14.90 -36.64 -23.68
CA LYS A 8 -16.25 -36.59 -24.28
C LYS A 8 -17.24 -35.70 -23.51
N SER A 9 -16.75 -34.91 -22.57
CA SER A 9 -17.53 -33.95 -21.78
C SER A 9 -18.48 -33.03 -22.58
N ARG A 10 -18.19 -32.73 -23.85
CA ARG A 10 -19.05 -31.87 -24.69
C ARG A 10 -20.45 -32.43 -24.92
N ASP A 11 -20.54 -33.74 -25.17
CA ASP A 11 -21.82 -34.40 -25.44
C ASP A 11 -22.68 -34.40 -24.16
N GLN A 12 -22.02 -34.57 -23.01
CA GLN A 12 -22.69 -34.58 -21.72
C GLN A 12 -23.24 -33.22 -21.30
N ILE A 13 -22.58 -32.12 -21.67
CA ILE A 13 -23.11 -30.77 -21.43
C ILE A 13 -24.48 -30.58 -22.11
N VAL A 14 -24.67 -31.13 -23.33
CA VAL A 14 -25.95 -31.05 -24.04
C VAL A 14 -27.03 -31.82 -23.29
N ASN A 15 -26.70 -33.03 -22.81
CA ASN A 15 -27.60 -33.85 -22.02
C ASN A 15 -28.01 -33.14 -20.73
N LEU A 16 -27.06 -32.56 -20.00
CA LEU A 16 -27.30 -31.80 -18.78
C LEU A 16 -28.17 -30.56 -19.02
N HIS A 17 -27.89 -29.80 -20.08
CA HIS A 17 -28.73 -28.66 -20.45
C HIS A 17 -30.17 -29.10 -20.77
N HIS A 18 -30.33 -30.22 -21.48
CA HIS A 18 -31.66 -30.76 -21.79
C HIS A 18 -32.40 -31.22 -20.53
N MET A 19 -31.71 -31.85 -19.58
CA MET A 19 -32.27 -32.22 -18.28
C MET A 19 -32.72 -30.97 -17.50
N LEU A 20 -31.89 -29.93 -17.43
CA LEU A 20 -32.26 -28.67 -16.77
C LEU A 20 -33.47 -28.01 -17.44
N SER A 21 -33.49 -27.96 -18.77
CA SER A 21 -34.60 -27.37 -19.54
C SER A 21 -35.93 -28.11 -19.30
N LYS A 22 -35.89 -29.40 -18.96
CA LYS A 22 -37.08 -30.18 -18.60
C LYS A 22 -37.48 -30.02 -17.13
N ALA A 23 -36.50 -29.84 -16.24
CA ALA A 23 -36.73 -29.74 -14.80
C ALA A 23 -37.26 -28.37 -14.38
N VAL A 24 -36.82 -27.30 -15.04
CA VAL A 24 -37.16 -25.91 -14.68
C VAL A 24 -38.36 -25.42 -15.49
N THR A 25 -39.34 -24.82 -14.81
CA THR A 25 -40.58 -24.28 -15.42
C THR A 25 -40.37 -23.01 -16.25
N LYS A 26 -39.22 -22.32 -16.10
CA LYS A 26 -38.82 -21.15 -16.91
C LYS A 26 -38.39 -21.59 -18.31
N SER A 27 -38.77 -20.80 -19.32
CA SER A 27 -38.37 -21.04 -20.71
C SER A 27 -36.88 -20.80 -20.94
N ASN A 28 -36.17 -21.84 -21.39
CA ASN A 28 -34.77 -21.87 -21.84
C ASN A 28 -33.75 -21.10 -20.97
N PRO A 29 -32.99 -21.78 -20.08
CA PRO A 29 -31.97 -21.13 -19.25
C PRO A 29 -30.89 -20.44 -20.09
N SER A 30 -30.40 -19.27 -19.63
CA SER A 30 -29.21 -18.64 -20.22
C SER A 30 -27.95 -19.40 -19.80
N VAL A 31 -27.00 -19.54 -20.72
CA VAL A 31 -25.77 -20.31 -20.49
C VAL A 31 -24.57 -19.38 -20.54
N LEU A 32 -23.71 -19.44 -19.52
CA LEU A 32 -22.42 -18.78 -19.47
C LEU A 32 -21.33 -19.81 -19.79
N TRP A 33 -20.54 -19.55 -20.84
CA TRP A 33 -19.40 -20.38 -21.21
C TRP A 33 -18.09 -19.62 -20.99
N CYS A 34 -17.31 -20.06 -20.01
CA CYS A 34 -16.02 -19.46 -19.67
C CYS A 34 -14.84 -20.35 -20.08
N TYR A 35 -13.83 -19.73 -20.69
CA TYR A 35 -12.64 -20.40 -21.23
C TYR A 35 -11.41 -19.50 -21.19
N LYS A 36 -10.21 -20.09 -21.30
CA LYS A 36 -8.93 -19.38 -21.26
C LYS A 36 -8.62 -18.64 -22.55
N ASP A 37 -8.23 -19.37 -23.61
CA ASP A 37 -7.80 -18.78 -24.90
C ASP A 37 -8.44 -19.45 -26.11
N LYS A 38 -8.70 -20.77 -26.06
CA LYS A 38 -9.22 -21.54 -27.20
C LYS A 38 -10.57 -22.18 -26.88
N LEU A 39 -11.58 -21.79 -27.64
CA LEU A 39 -12.79 -22.59 -27.80
C LEU A 39 -12.52 -23.66 -28.86
N ASP A 40 -12.95 -24.89 -28.58
CA ASP A 40 -12.88 -25.97 -29.58
C ASP A 40 -13.72 -25.65 -30.83
N ILE A 41 -14.81 -24.89 -30.62
CA ILE A 41 -15.73 -24.44 -31.66
C ILE A 41 -15.85 -22.91 -31.55
N SER A 42 -15.58 -22.21 -32.65
CA SER A 42 -15.67 -20.75 -32.69
C SER A 42 -17.06 -20.24 -32.28
N SER A 43 -17.10 -19.20 -31.44
CA SER A 43 -18.33 -18.46 -31.07
C SER A 43 -19.01 -17.81 -32.29
N HIS A 44 -18.25 -17.39 -33.29
CA HIS A 44 -18.81 -16.81 -34.52
C HIS A 44 -19.53 -17.85 -35.39
N LYS A 45 -20.85 -17.68 -35.57
CA LYS A 45 -21.74 -18.54 -36.36
C LYS A 45 -21.20 -18.92 -37.76
N LYS A 46 -20.61 -17.96 -38.50
CA LYS A 46 -20.03 -18.20 -39.83
C LYS A 46 -18.73 -19.01 -39.81
N LYS A 47 -17.88 -18.83 -38.79
CA LYS A 47 -16.64 -19.61 -38.63
C LYS A 47 -16.97 -21.02 -38.14
N ARG A 48 -17.94 -21.13 -37.23
CA ARG A 48 -18.48 -22.39 -36.72
C ARG A 48 -19.02 -23.29 -37.83
N SER A 49 -19.87 -22.78 -38.72
CA SER A 49 -20.42 -23.58 -39.81
C SER A 49 -19.33 -24.09 -40.77
N LYS A 50 -18.27 -23.30 -41.00
CA LYS A 50 -17.10 -23.74 -41.77
C LYS A 50 -16.26 -24.79 -41.04
N GLN A 51 -16.05 -24.64 -39.73
CA GLN A 51 -15.38 -25.65 -38.90
C GLN A 51 -16.14 -26.97 -38.89
N LEU A 52 -17.46 -26.93 -38.69
CA LEU A 52 -18.34 -28.11 -38.69
C LEU A 52 -18.33 -28.83 -40.04
N LYS A 53 -18.36 -28.09 -41.16
CA LYS A 53 -18.22 -28.68 -42.50
C LYS A 53 -16.86 -29.39 -42.66
N ARG A 54 -15.77 -28.76 -42.24
CA ARG A 54 -14.42 -29.36 -42.28
C ARG A 54 -14.30 -30.60 -41.38
N MET A 55 -14.92 -30.59 -40.21
CA MET A 55 -14.91 -31.74 -39.29
C MET A 55 -15.75 -32.90 -39.84
N ARG A 56 -16.87 -32.61 -40.51
CA ARG A 56 -17.70 -33.61 -41.22
C ARG A 56 -16.94 -34.22 -42.40
N GLU A 57 -16.23 -33.40 -43.17
CA GLU A 57 -15.40 -33.83 -44.31
C GLU A 57 -14.21 -34.71 -43.87
N ARG A 58 -13.71 -34.53 -42.65
CA ARG A 58 -12.61 -35.33 -42.08
C ARG A 58 -13.03 -36.65 -41.45
N GLY A 59 -14.34 -36.92 -41.32
CA GLY A 59 -14.85 -38.19 -40.76
C GLY A 59 -14.50 -38.45 -39.29
N GLN A 60 -14.11 -37.41 -38.53
CA GLN A 60 -13.59 -37.57 -37.15
C GLN A 60 -14.68 -37.66 -36.06
N LEU A 61 -15.97 -37.41 -36.35
CA LEU A 61 -17.06 -37.39 -35.35
C LEU A 61 -18.44 -37.75 -35.95
N ASP A 62 -19.32 -38.32 -35.11
CA ASP A 62 -20.71 -38.65 -35.45
C ASP A 62 -21.54 -37.40 -35.83
N PRO A 63 -22.30 -37.43 -36.94
CA PRO A 63 -23.07 -36.27 -37.41
C PRO A 63 -24.26 -35.90 -36.49
N GLU A 64 -24.86 -36.85 -35.77
CA GLU A 64 -26.02 -36.62 -34.90
C GLU A 64 -25.66 -35.86 -33.62
N LYS A 65 -24.53 -36.19 -32.99
CA LYS A 65 -24.06 -35.55 -31.74
C LYS A 65 -23.64 -34.09 -31.97
N LEU A 66 -23.01 -33.81 -33.11
CA LEU A 66 -22.66 -32.45 -33.53
C LEU A 66 -23.90 -31.58 -33.77
N ASP A 67 -24.99 -32.17 -34.29
CA ASP A 67 -26.24 -31.45 -34.51
C ASP A 67 -26.85 -31.02 -33.16
N ALA A 68 -26.84 -31.90 -32.15
CA ALA A 68 -27.33 -31.59 -30.81
C ALA A 68 -26.55 -30.46 -30.11
N PHE A 69 -25.21 -30.47 -30.17
CA PHE A 69 -24.38 -29.39 -29.63
C PHE A 69 -24.54 -28.08 -30.41
N SER A 70 -24.69 -28.15 -31.73
CA SER A 70 -24.92 -26.95 -32.55
C SER A 70 -26.28 -26.32 -32.24
N ARG A 71 -27.32 -27.14 -32.00
CA ARG A 71 -28.63 -26.69 -31.53
C ARG A 71 -28.54 -26.02 -30.17
N LEU A 72 -27.74 -26.55 -29.24
CA LEU A 72 -27.49 -25.89 -27.95
C LEU A 72 -26.92 -24.48 -28.13
N LEU A 73 -25.93 -24.31 -29.00
CA LEU A 73 -25.32 -22.99 -29.24
C LEU A 73 -26.20 -22.02 -30.04
N ASP A 74 -27.16 -22.53 -30.83
CA ASP A 74 -28.08 -21.70 -31.62
C ASP A 74 -29.37 -21.34 -30.84
N VAL A 75 -29.87 -22.25 -30.02
CA VAL A 75 -31.12 -22.11 -29.24
C VAL A 75 -30.84 -21.61 -27.83
N GLY A 76 -29.79 -22.13 -27.18
CA GLY A 76 -29.32 -21.64 -25.91
C GLY A 76 -28.74 -20.24 -26.08
N ARG A 77 -29.18 -19.27 -25.29
CA ARG A 77 -28.61 -17.92 -25.27
C ARG A 77 -27.23 -17.99 -24.59
N VAL A 78 -26.24 -18.51 -25.32
CA VAL A 78 -24.87 -18.74 -24.81
C VAL A 78 -24.07 -17.44 -24.85
N THR A 79 -23.63 -17.01 -23.67
CA THR A 79 -22.69 -15.89 -23.52
C THR A 79 -21.29 -16.44 -23.35
N HIS A 80 -20.40 -16.13 -24.28
CA HIS A 80 -19.00 -16.52 -24.21
C HIS A 80 -18.19 -15.45 -23.47
N CYS A 81 -17.41 -15.88 -22.48
CA CYS A 81 -16.57 -14.99 -21.68
C CYS A 81 -15.16 -15.59 -21.57
N LEU A 82 -14.13 -14.77 -21.81
CA LEU A 82 -12.75 -15.15 -21.49
C LEU A 82 -12.55 -15.04 -19.98
N TYR A 83 -11.70 -15.87 -19.39
CA TYR A 83 -11.37 -15.75 -17.96
C TYR A 83 -10.79 -14.38 -17.58
N LYS A 84 -10.05 -13.73 -18.50
CA LYS A 84 -9.54 -12.35 -18.33
C LYS A 84 -10.67 -11.31 -18.26
N ASP A 85 -11.81 -11.59 -18.88
CA ASP A 85 -12.95 -10.69 -19.02
C ASP A 85 -14.07 -10.97 -18.01
N SER A 86 -13.80 -11.77 -16.96
CA SER A 86 -14.79 -12.20 -15.96
C SER A 86 -15.48 -11.05 -15.21
N GLU A 87 -14.97 -9.82 -15.31
CA GLU A 87 -15.60 -8.64 -14.70
C GLU A 87 -16.84 -8.18 -15.48
N ARG A 88 -17.00 -8.62 -16.73
CA ARG A 88 -18.14 -8.25 -17.59
C ARG A 88 -19.42 -9.01 -17.26
N ILE A 89 -19.31 -10.17 -16.61
CA ILE A 89 -20.46 -10.98 -16.20
C ILE A 89 -21.10 -10.46 -14.91
N LEU A 90 -20.45 -9.51 -14.25
CA LEU A 90 -20.94 -8.90 -13.03
C LEU A 90 -22.24 -8.11 -13.31
N GLY A 91 -23.22 -8.28 -12.42
CA GLY A 91 -24.57 -7.74 -12.60
C GLY A 91 -25.53 -8.64 -13.39
N ASN A 92 -25.02 -9.58 -14.20
CA ASN A 92 -25.86 -10.54 -14.92
C ASN A 92 -26.16 -11.78 -14.07
N THR A 93 -27.20 -12.50 -14.48
CA THR A 93 -27.62 -13.79 -13.90
C THR A 93 -27.76 -14.85 -14.98
N PHE A 94 -27.30 -16.06 -14.70
CA PHE A 94 -27.29 -17.18 -15.64
C PHE A 94 -27.95 -18.42 -15.03
N GLY A 95 -28.60 -19.23 -15.87
CA GLY A 95 -29.18 -20.52 -15.45
C GLY A 95 -28.17 -21.66 -15.47
N MET A 96 -27.17 -21.60 -16.34
CA MET A 96 -26.10 -22.61 -16.43
C MET A 96 -24.74 -21.95 -16.60
N CYS A 97 -23.73 -22.40 -15.87
CA CYS A 97 -22.34 -21.94 -16.01
C CYS A 97 -21.42 -23.12 -16.35
N ILE A 98 -20.61 -22.97 -17.39
CA ILE A 98 -19.66 -23.96 -17.88
C ILE A 98 -18.24 -23.40 -17.73
N LEU A 99 -17.41 -24.11 -16.98
CA LEU A 99 -15.99 -23.80 -16.77
C LEU A 99 -15.16 -24.86 -17.48
N GLN A 100 -14.48 -24.44 -18.56
CA GLN A 100 -13.81 -25.37 -19.47
C GLN A 100 -12.41 -25.80 -19.03
N ASP A 101 -11.56 -24.87 -18.60
CA ASP A 101 -10.14 -25.12 -18.39
C ASP A 101 -9.79 -24.97 -16.90
N PHE A 102 -9.61 -26.09 -16.19
CA PHE A 102 -9.31 -26.10 -14.75
C PHE A 102 -7.93 -25.52 -14.41
N GLU A 103 -6.94 -25.70 -15.28
CA GLU A 103 -5.57 -25.18 -15.12
C GLU A 103 -5.49 -23.66 -14.90
N ALA A 104 -6.46 -22.93 -15.47
CA ALA A 104 -6.54 -21.47 -15.40
C ALA A 104 -7.52 -20.97 -14.32
N LEU A 105 -8.18 -21.87 -13.59
CA LEU A 105 -9.16 -21.47 -12.57
C LEU A 105 -8.43 -20.83 -11.40
N THR A 106 -8.85 -19.62 -11.05
CA THR A 106 -8.40 -18.94 -9.85
C THR A 106 -9.55 -18.88 -8.84
N PRO A 107 -9.27 -18.85 -7.52
CA PRO A 107 -10.28 -18.68 -6.48
C PRO A 107 -11.25 -17.51 -6.75
N ASN A 108 -10.72 -16.39 -7.21
CA ASN A 108 -11.51 -15.20 -7.56
C ASN A 108 -12.46 -15.45 -8.75
N LEU A 109 -11.98 -16.16 -9.78
CA LEU A 109 -12.80 -16.53 -10.94
C LEU A 109 -13.91 -17.53 -10.56
N LEU A 110 -13.60 -18.50 -9.69
CA LEU A 110 -14.59 -19.43 -9.16
C LEU A 110 -15.70 -18.68 -8.44
N ALA A 111 -15.36 -17.76 -7.54
CA ALA A 111 -16.35 -16.95 -6.84
C ALA A 111 -17.19 -16.10 -7.79
N ARG A 112 -16.56 -15.39 -8.75
CA ARG A 112 -17.24 -14.57 -9.76
C ARG A 112 -18.25 -15.35 -10.58
N THR A 113 -17.91 -16.57 -10.98
CA THR A 113 -18.74 -17.38 -11.88
C THR A 113 -19.86 -18.09 -11.13
N ILE A 114 -19.55 -18.71 -9.98
CA ILE A 114 -20.52 -19.44 -9.14
C ILE A 114 -21.62 -18.49 -8.64
N GLU A 115 -21.27 -17.30 -8.16
CA GLU A 115 -22.25 -16.33 -7.64
C GLU A 115 -23.22 -15.81 -8.72
N THR A 116 -22.88 -15.91 -10.01
CA THR A 116 -23.76 -15.44 -11.11
C THR A 116 -24.88 -16.42 -11.47
N VAL A 117 -24.86 -17.62 -10.90
CA VAL A 117 -25.85 -18.66 -11.18
C VAL A 117 -27.09 -18.46 -10.30
N GLU A 118 -28.28 -18.53 -10.90
CA GLU A 118 -29.55 -18.48 -10.16
C GLU A 118 -29.91 -19.83 -9.50
N GLY A 119 -30.78 -19.80 -8.48
CA GLY A 119 -31.30 -20.99 -7.81
C GLY A 119 -32.04 -21.90 -8.79
N GLY A 120 -31.80 -23.22 -8.69
CA GLY A 120 -32.25 -24.19 -9.68
C GLY A 120 -31.37 -24.28 -10.94
N GLY A 121 -30.30 -23.47 -11.00
CA GLY A 121 -29.28 -23.53 -12.04
C GLY A 121 -28.24 -24.66 -11.86
N MET A 122 -27.36 -24.79 -12.85
CA MET A 122 -26.28 -25.79 -12.85
C MET A 122 -24.90 -25.19 -13.13
N ILE A 123 -23.91 -25.58 -12.33
CA ILE A 123 -22.50 -25.26 -12.53
C ILE A 123 -21.79 -26.54 -12.99
N VAL A 124 -21.11 -26.48 -14.13
CA VAL A 124 -20.38 -27.60 -14.75
C VAL A 124 -18.90 -27.24 -14.84
N LEU A 125 -18.06 -28.04 -14.21
CA LEU A 125 -16.59 -28.00 -14.27
C LEU A 125 -16.09 -29.14 -15.16
N ILE A 126 -15.26 -28.83 -16.15
CA ILE A 126 -14.69 -29.81 -17.07
C ILE A 126 -13.24 -30.08 -16.71
N LEU A 127 -12.89 -31.35 -16.57
CA LEU A 127 -11.53 -31.84 -16.37
C LEU A 127 -11.15 -32.73 -17.56
N ARG A 128 -10.31 -32.23 -18.47
CA ARG A 128 -9.86 -32.99 -19.66
C ARG A 128 -8.64 -33.85 -19.34
N SER A 129 -8.58 -35.05 -19.91
CA SER A 129 -7.38 -35.90 -19.93
C SER A 129 -6.70 -36.15 -18.57
N LEU A 130 -7.39 -36.84 -17.65
CA LEU A 130 -6.77 -37.34 -16.41
C LEU A 130 -6.80 -38.86 -16.36
N ALA A 131 -5.64 -39.46 -16.04
CA ALA A 131 -5.52 -40.90 -15.80
C ALA A 131 -5.92 -41.30 -14.36
N SER A 132 -5.73 -40.41 -13.38
CA SER A 132 -6.11 -40.59 -11.96
C SER A 132 -6.60 -39.26 -11.36
N LEU A 133 -7.41 -39.31 -10.28
CA LEU A 133 -7.79 -38.11 -9.54
C LEU A 133 -6.60 -37.53 -8.76
N THR A 134 -5.69 -38.37 -8.27
CA THR A 134 -4.42 -37.92 -7.65
C THR A 134 -3.55 -37.08 -8.57
N SER A 135 -3.60 -37.28 -9.89
CA SER A 135 -2.86 -36.44 -10.86
C SER A 135 -3.32 -34.97 -10.85
N LEU A 136 -4.53 -34.66 -10.36
CA LEU A 136 -5.00 -33.27 -10.19
C LEU A 136 -4.21 -32.52 -9.11
N CYS A 137 -3.80 -33.21 -8.05
CA CYS A 137 -3.07 -32.60 -6.94
C CYS A 137 -1.67 -32.14 -7.37
N THR A 138 -1.08 -32.81 -8.37
CA THR A 138 0.24 -32.49 -8.92
C THR A 138 0.18 -31.63 -10.18
N MET A 139 -1.02 -31.23 -10.64
CA MET A 139 -1.17 -30.45 -11.85
C MET A 139 -0.59 -29.03 -11.67
N VAL A 140 0.31 -28.64 -12.57
CA VAL A 140 0.83 -27.28 -12.65
C VAL A 140 -0.26 -26.37 -13.22
N MET A 141 -0.57 -25.30 -12.51
CA MET A 141 -1.53 -24.27 -12.94
C MET A 141 -0.80 -23.11 -13.61
N ASP A 142 -1.51 -22.35 -14.46
CA ASP A 142 -0.96 -21.13 -15.08
C ASP A 142 -0.44 -20.11 -14.07
N VAL A 143 -1.04 -20.11 -12.87
CA VAL A 143 -0.66 -19.20 -11.79
C VAL A 143 0.71 -19.57 -11.22
N HIS A 144 1.11 -20.84 -11.29
CA HIS A 144 2.38 -21.31 -10.77
C HIS A 144 3.56 -20.66 -11.50
N ASP A 145 3.43 -20.32 -12.79
CA ASP A 145 4.45 -19.55 -13.52
C ASP A 145 4.69 -18.17 -12.90
N ARG A 146 3.72 -17.59 -12.19
CA ARG A 146 3.89 -16.32 -11.47
C ARG A 146 4.52 -16.49 -10.09
N PHE A 147 4.50 -17.71 -9.54
CA PHE A 147 5.00 -18.03 -8.20
C PHE A 147 6.41 -18.60 -8.24
N ARG A 148 6.88 -19.03 -9.41
CA ARG A 148 8.24 -19.49 -9.66
C ARG A 148 9.20 -18.32 -9.63
N THR A 149 10.17 -18.36 -8.72
CA THR A 149 11.33 -17.46 -8.71
C THR A 149 12.56 -18.22 -9.24
N GLU A 150 13.67 -17.52 -9.50
CA GLU A 150 14.93 -18.20 -9.86
C GLU A 150 15.42 -19.13 -8.74
N SER A 151 15.20 -18.72 -7.48
CA SER A 151 15.54 -19.49 -6.29
C SER A 151 14.62 -20.69 -6.04
N HIS A 152 13.35 -20.59 -6.44
CA HIS A 152 12.35 -21.64 -6.21
C HIS A 152 11.53 -21.93 -7.47
N SER A 153 11.93 -22.98 -8.20
CA SER A 153 11.31 -23.39 -9.47
C SER A 153 10.11 -24.35 -9.31
N GLU A 154 10.03 -25.07 -8.19
CA GLU A 154 8.96 -26.04 -7.93
C GLU A 154 7.83 -25.42 -7.10
N ALA A 155 6.67 -25.26 -7.74
CA ALA A 155 5.43 -24.87 -7.05
C ALA A 155 4.67 -26.14 -6.60
N ALA A 156 4.12 -26.10 -5.39
CA ALA A 156 3.34 -27.22 -4.85
C ALA A 156 1.84 -26.99 -5.07
N GLY A 157 1.10 -28.00 -5.54
CA GLY A 157 -0.35 -27.91 -5.79
C GLY A 157 -1.23 -28.09 -4.54
N ARG A 158 -0.93 -27.39 -3.44
CA ARG A 158 -1.65 -27.55 -2.16
C ARG A 158 -3.11 -27.09 -2.24
N PHE A 159 -3.37 -26.00 -2.95
CA PHE A 159 -4.74 -25.52 -3.13
C PHE A 159 -5.60 -26.53 -3.89
N ASN A 160 -5.03 -27.23 -4.88
CA ASN A 160 -5.74 -28.24 -5.66
C ASN A 160 -6.10 -29.47 -4.82
N GLU A 161 -5.20 -29.90 -3.94
CA GLU A 161 -5.49 -30.98 -2.97
C GLU A 161 -6.64 -30.59 -2.03
N ARG A 162 -6.59 -29.38 -1.46
CA ARG A 162 -7.70 -28.85 -0.64
C ARG A 162 -9.00 -28.74 -1.44
N PHE A 163 -8.94 -28.27 -2.68
CA PHE A 163 -10.11 -28.14 -3.55
C PHE A 163 -10.79 -29.50 -3.77
N LEU A 164 -10.03 -30.53 -4.12
CA LEU A 164 -10.55 -31.88 -4.34
C LEU A 164 -11.18 -32.47 -3.07
N LEU A 165 -10.52 -32.34 -1.92
CA LEU A 165 -11.05 -32.79 -0.63
C LEU A 165 -12.32 -32.01 -0.24
N SER A 166 -12.37 -30.72 -0.54
CA SER A 166 -13.56 -29.90 -0.29
C SER A 166 -14.76 -30.34 -1.14
N LEU A 167 -14.54 -30.79 -2.38
CA LEU A 167 -15.60 -31.30 -3.24
C LEU A 167 -16.23 -32.57 -2.66
N ALA A 168 -15.43 -33.44 -2.02
CA ALA A 168 -15.92 -34.64 -1.35
C ALA A 168 -16.84 -34.31 -0.16
N SER A 169 -16.57 -33.20 0.55
CA SER A 169 -17.42 -32.75 1.67
C SER A 169 -18.72 -32.08 1.22
N CYS A 170 -18.79 -31.62 -0.03
CA CYS A 170 -19.91 -30.86 -0.55
C CYS A 170 -21.11 -31.76 -0.88
N LYS A 171 -22.20 -31.61 -0.12
CA LYS A 171 -23.43 -32.42 -0.28
C LYS A 171 -24.11 -32.29 -1.66
N ALA A 172 -23.90 -31.17 -2.34
CA ALA A 172 -24.56 -30.83 -3.61
C ALA A 172 -23.62 -30.90 -4.84
N CYS A 173 -22.47 -31.56 -4.71
CA CYS A 173 -21.49 -31.72 -5.79
C CYS A 173 -21.41 -33.17 -6.28
N VAL A 174 -21.59 -33.38 -7.59
CA VAL A 174 -21.51 -34.70 -8.24
C VAL A 174 -20.24 -34.76 -9.09
N VAL A 175 -19.41 -35.78 -8.88
CA VAL A 175 -18.26 -36.06 -9.74
C VAL A 175 -18.60 -37.26 -10.63
N MET A 176 -18.49 -37.08 -11.94
CA MET A 176 -18.88 -38.07 -12.95
C MET A 176 -17.79 -38.25 -13.99
N ASP A 177 -17.78 -39.43 -14.61
CA ASP A 177 -16.98 -39.69 -15.81
C ASP A 177 -17.69 -39.22 -17.10
N ASP A 178 -17.01 -39.45 -18.24
CA ASP A 178 -17.52 -39.17 -19.59
C ASP A 178 -18.81 -39.90 -19.96
N GLU A 179 -19.17 -40.97 -19.24
CA GLU A 179 -20.35 -41.79 -19.48
C GLU A 179 -21.49 -41.48 -18.48
N LEU A 180 -21.34 -40.45 -17.64
CA LEU A 180 -22.24 -40.07 -16.54
C LEU A 180 -22.30 -41.09 -15.40
N ASN A 181 -21.29 -41.95 -15.24
CA ASN A 181 -21.17 -42.79 -14.06
C ASN A 181 -20.68 -41.97 -12.88
N ILE A 182 -21.31 -42.16 -11.71
CA ILE A 182 -20.99 -41.43 -10.48
C ILE A 182 -19.76 -42.04 -9.82
N LEU A 183 -18.72 -41.23 -9.58
CA LEU A 183 -17.51 -41.66 -8.89
C LEU A 183 -17.74 -41.80 -7.36
N PRO A 184 -17.03 -42.75 -6.70
CA PRO A 184 -17.23 -43.06 -5.28
C PRO A 184 -16.95 -41.90 -4.31
N LEU A 185 -16.19 -40.88 -4.76
CA LEU A 185 -15.96 -39.63 -4.03
C LEU A 185 -17.28 -38.94 -3.61
N SER A 186 -18.35 -39.17 -4.37
CA SER A 186 -19.68 -38.58 -4.14
C SER A 186 -20.72 -39.62 -3.69
N SER A 187 -20.29 -40.63 -2.91
CA SER A 187 -21.15 -41.73 -2.45
C SER A 187 -22.39 -41.27 -1.66
N HIS A 188 -22.32 -40.11 -0.98
CA HIS A 188 -23.45 -39.46 -0.31
C HIS A 188 -24.65 -39.21 -1.23
N ILE A 189 -24.44 -39.03 -2.53
CA ILE A 189 -25.49 -38.73 -3.51
C ILE A 189 -26.44 -39.90 -3.73
N ARG A 190 -25.97 -41.14 -3.53
CA ARG A 190 -26.83 -42.34 -3.65
C ARG A 190 -28.01 -42.31 -2.67
N SER A 191 -27.95 -41.47 -1.64
CA SER A 191 -28.98 -41.30 -0.61
C SER A 191 -29.90 -40.08 -0.80
N ILE A 192 -29.77 -39.31 -1.89
CA ILE A 192 -30.63 -38.13 -2.12
C ILE A 192 -32.07 -38.58 -2.37
N ALA A 193 -32.95 -38.31 -1.41
CA ALA A 193 -34.39 -38.46 -1.57
C ALA A 193 -34.97 -37.24 -2.28
N GLN A 194 -35.95 -37.47 -3.16
CA GLN A 194 -36.72 -36.39 -3.76
C GLN A 194 -37.43 -35.60 -2.66
N VAL A 195 -37.19 -34.29 -2.59
CA VAL A 195 -37.94 -33.41 -1.68
C VAL A 195 -39.41 -33.51 -2.06
N PRO A 196 -40.31 -33.95 -1.16
CA PRO A 196 -41.73 -33.99 -1.47
C PRO A 196 -42.17 -32.57 -1.81
N THR A 197 -42.83 -32.40 -2.96
CA THR A 197 -43.49 -31.14 -3.31
C THR A 197 -44.65 -30.96 -2.32
N ALA A 198 -44.36 -30.36 -1.17
CA ALA A 198 -45.37 -29.99 -0.19
C ALA A 198 -46.28 -28.96 -0.85
N LYS A 199 -47.38 -29.45 -1.42
CA LYS A 199 -48.53 -28.65 -1.85
C LYS A 199 -49.31 -28.24 -0.60
N ASP A 200 -48.74 -27.35 0.20
CA ASP A 200 -49.57 -26.53 1.09
C ASP A 200 -50.20 -25.41 0.25
N PRO A 201 -51.47 -25.02 0.49
CA PRO A 201 -52.19 -24.07 -0.35
C PRO A 201 -51.57 -22.66 -0.38
N GLN A 202 -50.56 -22.38 0.45
CA GLN A 202 -49.74 -21.18 0.32
C GLN A 202 -48.24 -21.43 0.15
N GLY A 203 -47.62 -22.48 0.72
CA GLY A 203 -46.21 -22.84 0.44
C GLY A 203 -45.14 -21.75 0.69
N LEU A 204 -45.52 -20.60 1.26
CA LEU A 204 -44.66 -19.45 1.46
C LEU A 204 -43.79 -19.65 2.71
N SER A 205 -42.50 -19.41 2.58
CA SER A 205 -41.56 -19.29 3.71
C SER A 205 -42.03 -18.21 4.69
N GLU A 206 -41.63 -18.28 5.96
CA GLU A 206 -41.95 -17.24 6.97
C GLU A 206 -41.60 -15.84 6.46
N ALA A 207 -40.41 -15.68 5.84
CA ALA A 207 -39.96 -14.44 5.25
C ALA A 207 -40.84 -13.92 4.10
N GLU A 208 -41.45 -14.82 3.32
CA GLU A 208 -42.33 -14.44 2.21
C GLU A 208 -43.73 -14.03 2.69
N ARG A 209 -44.19 -14.58 3.82
CA ARG A 209 -45.42 -14.13 4.48
C ARG A 209 -45.23 -12.74 5.07
N ASP A 210 -44.12 -12.52 5.76
CA ASP A 210 -43.80 -11.22 6.34
C ASP A 210 -43.59 -10.14 5.26
N LEU A 211 -42.98 -10.49 4.13
CA LEU A 211 -42.89 -9.60 2.97
C LEU A 211 -44.28 -9.21 2.47
N LYS A 212 -45.20 -10.18 2.39
CA LYS A 212 -46.57 -9.92 1.94
C LYS A 212 -47.29 -8.99 2.91
N ASN A 213 -47.16 -9.21 4.21
CA ASN A 213 -47.71 -8.32 5.24
C ASN A 213 -47.18 -6.89 5.08
N LEU A 214 -45.85 -6.73 4.93
CA LEU A 214 -45.23 -5.41 4.72
C LEU A 214 -45.70 -4.73 3.42
N LYS A 215 -45.92 -5.50 2.35
CA LYS A 215 -46.46 -5.00 1.07
C LYS A 215 -47.91 -4.54 1.20
N ASP A 216 -48.70 -5.25 2.00
CA ASP A 216 -50.12 -4.94 2.23
C ASP A 216 -50.27 -3.74 3.19
N GLU A 217 -49.38 -3.58 4.18
CA GLU A 217 -49.37 -2.43 5.10
C GLU A 217 -49.03 -1.11 4.40
N LEU A 218 -48.05 -1.13 3.49
CA LEU A 218 -47.52 0.08 2.84
C LEU A 218 -48.11 0.31 1.45
N SER A 219 -49.17 -0.40 1.05
CA SER A 219 -49.72 -0.32 -0.31
C SER A 219 -50.28 1.05 -0.66
N ASP A 220 -50.75 1.79 0.35
CA ASP A 220 -51.52 3.02 0.20
C ASP A 220 -50.63 4.28 0.28
N ASP A 221 -49.39 4.15 0.78
CA ASP A 221 -48.45 5.26 0.93
C ASP A 221 -47.72 5.55 -0.39
N PHE A 222 -48.15 6.57 -1.13
CA PHE A 222 -47.40 7.07 -2.29
C PHE A 222 -46.22 7.95 -1.83
N PRO A 223 -44.98 7.78 -2.33
CA PRO A 223 -44.49 6.93 -3.44
C PRO A 223 -43.95 5.53 -3.04
N VAL A 224 -44.04 5.17 -1.77
CA VAL A 224 -43.37 4.02 -1.17
C VAL A 224 -44.00 2.68 -1.59
N GLY A 225 -45.34 2.59 -1.57
CA GLY A 225 -46.10 1.37 -1.87
C GLY A 225 -45.82 0.75 -3.24
N PRO A 226 -45.89 1.50 -4.35
CA PRO A 226 -45.57 0.99 -5.68
C PRO A 226 -44.15 0.42 -5.78
N LEU A 227 -43.17 1.09 -5.14
CA LEU A 227 -41.76 0.70 -5.20
C LEU A 227 -41.48 -0.56 -4.35
N ILE A 228 -42.10 -0.68 -3.18
CA ILE A 228 -41.96 -1.87 -2.32
C ILE A 228 -42.55 -3.12 -3.00
N LYS A 229 -43.60 -2.99 -3.82
CA LYS A 229 -44.14 -4.13 -4.59
C LYS A 229 -43.09 -4.80 -5.48
N LYS A 230 -42.07 -4.06 -5.94
CA LYS A 230 -40.94 -4.59 -6.73
C LYS A 230 -39.84 -5.24 -5.91
N CYS A 231 -39.82 -5.09 -4.58
CA CYS A 231 -38.86 -5.75 -3.72
C CYS A 231 -39.15 -7.26 -3.65
N TYR A 232 -38.09 -8.06 -3.73
CA TYR A 232 -38.18 -9.53 -3.68
C TYR A 232 -38.05 -10.07 -2.26
N THR A 233 -37.14 -9.50 -1.47
CA THR A 233 -36.83 -9.95 -0.10
C THR A 233 -37.33 -8.94 0.93
N LEU A 234 -37.59 -9.44 2.13
CA LEU A 234 -38.05 -8.61 3.25
C LEU A 234 -36.96 -7.63 3.70
N ASP A 235 -35.70 -8.08 3.72
CA ASP A 235 -34.53 -7.23 3.98
C ASP A 235 -34.49 -6.03 3.02
N GLN A 236 -34.76 -6.24 1.73
CA GLN A 236 -34.83 -5.15 0.75
C GLN A 236 -35.98 -4.20 1.03
N GLY A 237 -37.17 -4.72 1.35
CA GLY A 237 -38.33 -3.90 1.72
C GLY A 237 -38.02 -2.98 2.89
N LYS A 238 -37.49 -3.55 3.99
CA LYS A 238 -37.07 -2.78 5.17
C LYS A 238 -36.01 -1.74 4.83
N ALA A 239 -35.01 -2.09 4.02
CA ALA A 239 -33.97 -1.15 3.60
C ALA A 239 -34.55 0.03 2.82
N VAL A 240 -35.44 -0.23 1.86
CA VAL A 240 -36.09 0.81 1.05
C VAL A 240 -36.94 1.73 1.93
N VAL A 241 -37.69 1.20 2.90
CA VAL A 241 -38.44 2.00 3.89
C VAL A 241 -37.51 2.92 4.67
N THR A 242 -36.41 2.40 5.22
CA THR A 242 -35.46 3.22 5.98
C THR A 242 -34.77 4.31 5.14
N PHE A 243 -34.56 4.06 3.84
CA PHE A 243 -34.09 5.10 2.92
C PHE A 243 -35.14 6.19 2.73
N PHE A 244 -36.42 5.82 2.59
CA PHE A 244 -37.51 6.77 2.48
C PHE A 244 -37.69 7.62 3.73
N ASP A 245 -37.60 7.02 4.92
CA ASP A 245 -37.65 7.78 6.18
C ASP A 245 -36.56 8.85 6.22
N ALA A 246 -35.34 8.53 5.77
CA ALA A 246 -34.23 9.48 5.71
C ALA A 246 -34.42 10.60 4.66
N ILE A 247 -35.12 10.30 3.55
CA ILE A 247 -35.48 11.27 2.51
C ILE A 247 -36.57 12.22 3.02
N LEU A 248 -37.55 11.70 3.76
CA LEU A 248 -38.69 12.48 4.27
C LEU A 248 -38.29 13.38 5.46
N ASP A 249 -37.33 12.96 6.28
CA ASP A 249 -36.82 13.72 7.44
C ASP A 249 -36.13 15.03 7.03
N LYS A 250 -35.65 15.15 5.77
CA LYS A 250 -34.97 16.34 5.21
C LYS A 250 -33.83 16.91 6.08
N ALA A 251 -33.22 16.09 6.94
CA ALA A 251 -32.09 16.50 7.75
C ALA A 251 -30.87 16.83 6.87
N LEU A 252 -30.21 17.97 7.13
CA LEU A 252 -29.08 18.46 6.33
C LEU A 252 -27.86 17.53 6.36
N ARG A 253 -27.68 16.71 7.41
CA ARG A 253 -26.51 15.81 7.55
C ARG A 253 -26.93 14.44 8.10
N SER A 254 -27.53 13.64 7.22
CA SER A 254 -27.91 12.24 7.51
C SER A 254 -27.11 11.29 6.62
N ILE A 255 -26.57 10.23 7.21
CA ILE A 255 -25.79 9.20 6.51
C ILE A 255 -26.46 7.85 6.75
N VAL A 256 -26.91 7.21 5.66
CA VAL A 256 -27.47 5.86 5.71
C VAL A 256 -26.50 4.91 5.03
N ALA A 257 -26.00 3.94 5.78
CA ALA A 257 -25.06 2.93 5.28
C ALA A 257 -25.76 1.57 5.11
N LEU A 258 -25.83 1.10 3.86
CA LEU A 258 -26.31 -0.21 3.46
C LEU A 258 -25.13 -1.16 3.25
N ILE A 259 -25.19 -2.25 3.98
CA ILE A 259 -24.11 -3.23 4.08
C ILE A 259 -24.66 -4.57 3.66
N ALA A 260 -24.03 -5.22 2.68
CA ALA A 260 -24.46 -6.56 2.30
C ALA A 260 -23.35 -7.33 1.63
N SER A 261 -23.49 -8.65 1.61
CA SER A 261 -22.73 -9.51 0.71
C SER A 261 -23.09 -9.24 -0.75
N ARG A 262 -22.29 -9.77 -1.67
CA ARG A 262 -22.62 -9.71 -3.10
C ARG A 262 -23.87 -10.53 -3.41
N GLY A 263 -24.62 -10.15 -4.44
CA GLY A 263 -25.81 -10.89 -4.87
C GLY A 263 -27.06 -10.73 -3.99
N ARG A 264 -27.05 -9.82 -3.00
CA ARG A 264 -28.20 -9.50 -2.11
C ARG A 264 -29.08 -8.34 -2.62
N GLY A 265 -28.70 -7.73 -3.75
CA GLY A 265 -29.49 -6.69 -4.45
C GLY A 265 -29.32 -5.25 -3.95
N LYS A 266 -28.14 -4.90 -3.43
CA LYS A 266 -27.80 -3.53 -2.98
C LYS A 266 -28.10 -2.44 -4.03
N SER A 267 -27.55 -2.57 -5.23
CA SER A 267 -27.74 -1.56 -6.29
C SER A 267 -29.19 -1.47 -6.77
N ALA A 268 -29.97 -2.54 -6.63
CA ALA A 268 -31.41 -2.53 -6.93
C ALA A 268 -32.19 -1.73 -5.88
N ALA A 269 -31.93 -1.96 -4.59
CA ALA A 269 -32.53 -1.21 -3.49
C ALA A 269 -32.18 0.29 -3.57
N LEU A 270 -30.91 0.62 -3.86
CA LEU A 270 -30.47 2.00 -4.07
C LEU A 270 -31.15 2.66 -5.28
N GLY A 271 -31.28 1.94 -6.41
CA GLY A 271 -31.95 2.46 -7.61
C GLY A 271 -33.43 2.79 -7.35
N LEU A 272 -34.14 1.91 -6.61
CA LEU A 272 -35.52 2.15 -6.19
C LEU A 272 -35.63 3.34 -5.22
N ALA A 273 -34.71 3.46 -4.26
CA ALA A 273 -34.68 4.58 -3.33
C ALA A 273 -34.46 5.92 -4.05
N VAL A 274 -33.57 5.98 -5.05
CA VAL A 274 -33.34 7.20 -5.84
C VAL A 274 -34.54 7.54 -6.73
N ALA A 275 -35.20 6.57 -7.34
CA ALA A 275 -36.42 6.82 -8.10
C ALA A 275 -37.51 7.46 -7.22
N GLY A 276 -37.67 6.99 -5.98
CA GLY A 276 -38.58 7.61 -5.03
C GLY A 276 -38.09 8.95 -4.46
N ALA A 277 -36.78 9.19 -4.34
CA ALA A 277 -36.22 10.50 -3.98
C ALA A 277 -36.55 11.57 -5.02
N VAL A 278 -36.51 11.20 -6.32
CA VAL A 278 -36.98 12.06 -7.42
C VAL A 278 -38.47 12.36 -7.26
N ALA A 279 -39.30 11.36 -6.92
CA ALA A 279 -40.72 11.57 -6.65
C ALA A 279 -40.99 12.46 -5.43
N ALA A 280 -40.11 12.42 -4.42
CA ALA A 280 -40.16 13.28 -3.23
C ALA A 280 -39.68 14.74 -3.48
N GLY A 281 -39.14 15.03 -4.68
CA GLY A 281 -38.84 16.40 -5.12
C GLY A 281 -37.36 16.82 -5.06
N TYR A 282 -36.41 15.88 -4.85
CA TYR A 282 -34.98 16.18 -4.87
C TYR A 282 -34.51 16.56 -6.29
N SER A 283 -33.74 17.64 -6.43
CA SER A 283 -33.37 18.22 -7.73
C SER A 283 -32.04 17.66 -8.26
N ASN A 284 -30.99 17.73 -7.45
CA ASN A 284 -29.63 17.34 -7.84
C ASN A 284 -29.18 16.11 -7.07
N ILE A 285 -29.24 14.95 -7.74
CA ILE A 285 -28.82 13.66 -7.18
C ILE A 285 -27.56 13.21 -7.91
N TYR A 286 -26.46 13.09 -7.16
CA TYR A 286 -25.20 12.61 -7.73
C TYR A 286 -24.88 11.21 -7.26
N ILE A 287 -24.31 10.41 -8.18
CA ILE A 287 -23.91 9.04 -7.91
C ILE A 287 -22.42 8.91 -8.16
N THR A 288 -21.73 8.25 -7.25
CA THR A 288 -20.31 7.96 -7.32
C THR A 288 -20.09 6.46 -7.22
N ALA A 289 -19.26 5.92 -8.09
CA ALA A 289 -18.81 4.53 -8.11
C ALA A 289 -17.36 4.48 -8.60
N PRO A 290 -16.60 3.41 -8.33
CA PRO A 290 -15.23 3.27 -8.84
C PRO A 290 -15.17 3.20 -10.38
N SER A 291 -16.20 2.62 -11.00
CA SER A 291 -16.35 2.59 -12.46
C SER A 291 -17.82 2.74 -12.86
N PRO A 292 -18.12 3.35 -14.02
CA PRO A 292 -19.50 3.50 -14.49
C PRO A 292 -20.12 2.18 -14.98
N ASP A 293 -19.30 1.17 -15.28
CA ASP A 293 -19.77 -0.16 -15.69
C ASP A 293 -20.58 -0.85 -14.57
N ASN A 294 -20.25 -0.59 -13.30
CA ASN A 294 -20.92 -1.16 -12.14
C ASN A 294 -22.35 -0.61 -11.95
N LEU A 295 -22.65 0.57 -12.50
CA LEU A 295 -23.92 1.27 -12.30
C LEU A 295 -25.03 0.83 -13.27
N LYS A 296 -24.77 -0.15 -14.15
CA LYS A 296 -25.77 -0.65 -15.12
C LYS A 296 -27.04 -1.12 -14.42
N THR A 297 -26.90 -1.96 -13.40
CA THR A 297 -28.03 -2.46 -12.62
C THR A 297 -28.70 -1.33 -11.85
N PHE A 298 -27.94 -0.40 -11.26
CA PHE A 298 -28.50 0.74 -10.56
C PHE A 298 -29.43 1.56 -11.48
N PHE A 299 -28.95 1.98 -12.65
CA PHE A 299 -29.75 2.76 -13.59
C PHE A 299 -30.94 1.97 -14.17
N GLU A 300 -30.79 0.66 -14.39
CA GLU A 300 -31.91 -0.19 -14.80
C GLU A 300 -33.04 -0.19 -13.77
N PHE A 301 -32.70 -0.23 -12.47
CA PHE A 301 -33.69 -0.19 -11.39
C PHE A 301 -34.27 1.22 -11.17
N VAL A 302 -33.53 2.29 -11.48
CA VAL A 302 -34.09 3.65 -11.55
C VAL A 302 -35.16 3.73 -12.64
N CYS A 303 -34.89 3.24 -13.85
CA CYS A 303 -35.87 3.20 -14.94
C CYS A 303 -37.09 2.33 -14.57
N LYS A 304 -36.88 1.14 -13.99
CA LYS A 304 -37.99 0.29 -13.50
C LYS A 304 -38.81 0.97 -12.40
N GLY A 305 -38.17 1.78 -11.55
CA GLY A 305 -38.85 2.60 -10.54
C GLY A 305 -39.72 3.69 -11.19
N PHE A 306 -39.20 4.34 -12.23
CA PHE A 306 -39.95 5.31 -13.03
C PHE A 306 -41.15 4.68 -13.74
N ASP A 307 -41.01 3.49 -14.32
CA ASP A 307 -42.12 2.77 -14.95
C ASP A 307 -43.26 2.50 -13.96
N VAL A 308 -42.91 2.17 -12.71
CA VAL A 308 -43.86 1.89 -11.62
C VAL A 308 -44.53 3.16 -11.10
N LEU A 309 -43.82 4.29 -11.12
CA LEU A 309 -44.35 5.62 -10.77
C LEU A 309 -45.04 6.31 -11.95
N GLU A 310 -45.24 5.61 -13.07
CA GLU A 310 -45.88 6.10 -14.29
C GLU A 310 -45.16 7.31 -14.92
N TYR A 311 -43.82 7.28 -14.91
CA TYR A 311 -42.99 8.21 -15.67
C TYR A 311 -42.68 7.58 -17.05
N LYS A 312 -42.89 8.34 -18.13
CA LYS A 312 -42.66 7.86 -19.49
C LYS A 312 -41.31 8.34 -20.04
N GLU A 313 -40.55 7.41 -20.62
CA GLU A 313 -39.30 7.73 -21.33
C GLU A 313 -39.57 8.68 -22.51
N HIS A 314 -38.69 9.66 -22.72
CA HIS A 314 -38.75 10.74 -23.73
C HIS A 314 -39.87 11.78 -23.57
N LEU A 315 -40.77 11.59 -22.61
CA LEU A 315 -41.77 12.60 -22.22
C LEU A 315 -41.40 13.22 -20.88
N ASP A 316 -41.27 12.37 -19.87
CA ASP A 316 -41.01 12.79 -18.50
C ASP A 316 -39.51 12.76 -18.17
N TYR A 317 -38.73 11.89 -18.82
CA TYR A 317 -37.29 11.77 -18.60
C TYR A 317 -36.50 11.32 -19.84
N ASP A 318 -35.24 11.73 -19.91
CA ASP A 318 -34.28 11.38 -20.96
C ASP A 318 -33.01 10.76 -20.40
N VAL A 319 -32.57 9.65 -21.01
CA VAL A 319 -31.35 8.91 -20.63
C VAL A 319 -30.19 9.27 -21.56
N VAL A 320 -29.14 9.87 -21.00
CA VAL A 320 -27.91 10.25 -21.72
C VAL A 320 -26.82 9.20 -21.50
N LYS A 321 -26.35 8.62 -22.60
CA LYS A 321 -25.25 7.64 -22.63
C LYS A 321 -23.91 8.32 -22.94
N SER A 322 -22.83 7.76 -22.43
CA SER A 322 -21.48 8.27 -22.67
C SER A 322 -21.06 8.12 -24.13
N VAL A 323 -20.35 9.12 -24.65
CA VAL A 323 -19.68 9.11 -25.96
C VAL A 323 -18.27 8.51 -25.85
N ASN A 324 -17.67 8.50 -24.65
CA ASN A 324 -16.29 8.03 -24.47
C ASN A 324 -16.20 6.51 -24.63
N PRO A 325 -15.19 6.01 -25.39
CA PRO A 325 -14.99 4.58 -25.59
C PRO A 325 -14.65 3.85 -24.27
N ASP A 326 -13.93 4.49 -23.37
CA ASP A 326 -13.54 3.95 -22.05
C ASP A 326 -14.75 3.63 -21.17
N PHE A 327 -15.84 4.40 -21.35
CA PHE A 327 -17.09 4.21 -20.60
C PHE A 327 -18.09 3.31 -21.32
N LYS A 328 -17.71 2.66 -22.44
CA LYS A 328 -18.48 1.59 -23.12
C LYS A 328 -19.99 1.88 -23.26
N LYS A 329 -20.36 3.12 -23.59
CA LYS A 329 -21.76 3.59 -23.70
C LYS A 329 -22.61 3.46 -22.42
N ALA A 330 -21.97 3.51 -21.24
CA ALA A 330 -22.66 3.53 -19.96
C ALA A 330 -23.58 4.76 -19.84
N ILE A 331 -24.65 4.63 -19.06
CA ILE A 331 -25.54 5.74 -18.72
C ILE A 331 -24.78 6.66 -17.77
N VAL A 332 -24.68 7.95 -18.12
CA VAL A 332 -23.95 8.95 -17.33
C VAL A 332 -24.92 9.90 -16.64
N ARG A 333 -26.04 10.22 -17.29
CA ARG A 333 -26.99 11.21 -16.79
C ARG A 333 -28.42 10.86 -17.18
N ILE A 334 -29.36 11.10 -16.26
CA ILE A 334 -30.79 11.07 -16.52
C ILE A 334 -31.34 12.46 -16.17
N ASN A 335 -32.04 13.08 -17.13
CA ASN A 335 -32.75 14.34 -16.89
C ASN A 335 -34.24 14.04 -16.77
N VAL A 336 -34.90 14.59 -15.76
CA VAL A 336 -36.35 14.43 -15.53
C VAL A 336 -36.99 15.82 -15.57
N PHE A 337 -38.15 15.93 -16.21
CA PHE A 337 -38.83 17.20 -16.51
C PHE A 337 -40.27 17.30 -15.99
N LYS A 338 -40.81 16.25 -15.34
CA LYS A 338 -42.25 16.13 -15.00
C LYS A 338 -42.78 17.24 -14.09
N GLN A 339 -42.12 17.54 -12.97
CA GLN A 339 -42.53 18.58 -12.02
C GLN A 339 -41.63 19.82 -12.11
N HIS A 340 -40.34 19.61 -11.92
CA HIS A 340 -39.29 20.57 -12.14
C HIS A 340 -38.08 19.86 -12.74
N ARG A 341 -37.03 20.60 -13.10
CA ARG A 341 -35.84 20.02 -13.74
C ARG A 341 -34.99 19.29 -12.69
N GLN A 342 -35.08 17.97 -12.71
CA GLN A 342 -34.28 17.09 -11.84
C GLN A 342 -33.19 16.41 -12.66
N THR A 343 -32.04 16.17 -12.03
CA THR A 343 -30.90 15.57 -12.71
C THR A 343 -30.24 14.53 -11.83
N ILE A 344 -30.10 13.33 -12.40
CA ILE A 344 -29.32 12.24 -11.83
C ILE A 344 -28.02 12.18 -12.63
N GLN A 345 -26.87 12.38 -12.00
CA GLN A 345 -25.59 12.43 -12.71
C GLN A 345 -24.52 11.56 -12.02
N TYR A 346 -23.80 10.79 -12.83
CA TYR A 346 -22.59 10.11 -12.40
C TYR A 346 -21.41 11.08 -12.31
N ILE A 347 -20.67 11.01 -11.22
CA ILE A 347 -19.44 11.77 -10.98
C ILE A 347 -18.34 10.80 -10.56
N GLN A 348 -17.11 11.08 -11.00
CA GLN A 348 -15.95 10.32 -10.56
C GLN A 348 -15.57 10.70 -9.13
N PRO A 349 -15.14 9.74 -8.28
CA PRO A 349 -14.80 10.00 -6.87
C PRO A 349 -13.81 11.14 -6.63
N HIS A 350 -12.92 11.44 -7.59
CA HIS A 350 -11.90 12.48 -7.46
C HIS A 350 -12.45 13.91 -7.64
N GLU A 351 -13.59 14.07 -8.31
CA GLU A 351 -14.18 15.37 -8.65
C GLU A 351 -15.10 15.93 -7.54
N HIS A 352 -14.61 15.91 -6.30
CA HIS A 352 -15.37 16.36 -5.11
C HIS A 352 -15.80 17.84 -5.15
N GLU A 353 -15.12 18.69 -5.91
CA GLU A 353 -15.45 20.12 -6.05
C GLU A 353 -16.84 20.36 -6.67
N LYS A 354 -17.33 19.42 -7.48
CA LYS A 354 -18.67 19.52 -8.10
C LYS A 354 -19.80 19.25 -7.11
N LEU A 355 -19.49 18.79 -5.89
CA LEU A 355 -20.47 18.38 -4.88
C LEU A 355 -21.14 19.54 -4.14
N SER A 356 -20.72 20.80 -4.36
CA SER A 356 -21.27 21.96 -3.64
C SER A 356 -22.77 22.22 -3.90
N GLN A 357 -23.35 21.67 -4.97
CA GLN A 357 -24.75 21.84 -5.36
C GLN A 357 -25.62 20.59 -5.11
N VAL A 358 -25.11 19.62 -4.35
CA VAL A 358 -25.74 18.32 -4.15
C VAL A 358 -26.72 18.35 -2.99
N GLU A 359 -27.90 17.76 -3.21
CA GLU A 359 -28.88 17.50 -2.15
C GLU A 359 -28.80 16.05 -1.65
N LEU A 360 -28.57 15.10 -2.57
CA LEU A 360 -28.41 13.67 -2.27
C LEU A 360 -27.20 13.09 -3.01
N LEU A 361 -26.27 12.52 -2.25
CA LEU A 361 -25.12 11.78 -2.79
C LEU A 361 -25.30 10.28 -2.54
N VAL A 362 -25.21 9.48 -3.60
CA VAL A 362 -25.18 8.01 -3.51
C VAL A 362 -23.78 7.51 -3.85
N ILE A 363 -23.15 6.79 -2.93
CA ILE A 363 -21.85 6.16 -3.14
C ILE A 363 -22.06 4.64 -3.19
N ASP A 364 -21.96 4.06 -4.38
CA ASP A 364 -22.04 2.61 -4.58
C ASP A 364 -20.65 1.98 -4.49
N GLU A 365 -20.54 0.87 -3.76
CA GLU A 365 -19.27 0.19 -3.46
C GLU A 365 -18.19 1.10 -2.86
N ALA A 366 -18.55 1.81 -1.78
CA ALA A 366 -17.65 2.71 -1.05
C ALA A 366 -16.37 2.00 -0.55
N ALA A 367 -16.40 0.68 -0.35
CA ALA A 367 -15.24 -0.10 0.06
C ALA A 367 -14.14 -0.17 -1.02
N ALA A 368 -14.48 0.04 -2.29
CA ALA A 368 -13.51 0.08 -3.39
C ALA A 368 -12.86 1.46 -3.57
N ILE A 369 -13.37 2.48 -2.86
CA ILE A 369 -12.88 3.86 -2.93
C ILE A 369 -11.94 4.12 -1.75
N PRO A 370 -10.78 4.78 -1.98
CA PRO A 370 -9.87 5.21 -0.93
C PRO A 370 -10.57 5.97 0.21
N LEU A 371 -10.26 5.63 1.47
CA LEU A 371 -10.85 6.30 2.64
C LEU A 371 -10.68 7.83 2.64
N PRO A 372 -9.52 8.41 2.27
CA PRO A 372 -9.37 9.87 2.20
C PRO A 372 -10.34 10.49 1.19
N VAL A 373 -10.55 9.82 0.06
CA VAL A 373 -11.50 10.26 -0.98
C VAL A 373 -12.92 10.15 -0.43
N VAL A 374 -13.30 9.03 0.18
CA VAL A 374 -14.64 8.89 0.82
C VAL A 374 -14.88 9.99 1.86
N LYS A 375 -13.89 10.31 2.70
CA LYS A 375 -14.00 11.42 3.67
C LYS A 375 -14.20 12.77 3.00
N SER A 376 -13.55 13.02 1.87
CA SER A 376 -13.76 14.25 1.09
C SER A 376 -15.13 14.32 0.40
N LEU A 377 -15.77 13.16 0.17
CA LEU A 377 -17.13 13.05 -0.39
C LEU A 377 -18.21 13.19 0.70
N LEU A 378 -17.88 13.17 1.99
CA LEU A 378 -18.86 13.36 3.06
C LEU A 378 -19.01 14.85 3.36
N GLY A 379 -20.12 15.45 2.89
CA GLY A 379 -20.45 16.86 3.09
C GLY A 379 -21.73 17.11 3.90
N PRO A 380 -22.19 18.36 4.00
CA PRO A 380 -23.43 18.75 4.68
C PRO A 380 -24.66 18.51 3.77
N TYR A 381 -24.89 17.25 3.39
CA TYR A 381 -26.06 16.79 2.62
C TYR A 381 -26.41 15.34 2.99
N LEU A 382 -27.51 14.83 2.45
CA LEU A 382 -27.94 13.44 2.63
C LEU A 382 -27.00 12.50 1.84
N VAL A 383 -26.44 11.50 2.50
CA VAL A 383 -25.52 10.53 1.87
C VAL A 383 -26.01 9.10 2.05
N PHE A 384 -26.16 8.39 0.93
CA PHE A 384 -26.37 6.94 0.92
C PHE A 384 -25.07 6.23 0.59
N LEU A 385 -24.61 5.39 1.51
CA LEU A 385 -23.40 4.58 1.36
C LEU A 385 -23.80 3.14 1.12
N SER A 386 -23.25 2.52 0.08
CA SER A 386 -23.33 1.09 -0.19
C SER A 386 -21.95 0.45 -0.02
N SER A 387 -21.86 -0.67 0.68
CA SER A 387 -20.60 -1.39 0.88
C SER A 387 -20.79 -2.91 0.82
N THR A 388 -19.90 -3.61 0.12
CA THR A 388 -19.76 -5.08 0.20
C THR A 388 -18.97 -5.47 1.46
N VAL A 389 -19.39 -6.52 2.18
CA VAL A 389 -18.66 -7.03 3.38
C VAL A 389 -17.93 -8.32 3.10
N SER A 390 -18.64 -9.31 2.55
CA SER A 390 -18.12 -10.63 2.19
C SER A 390 -18.28 -10.83 0.68
N GLY A 391 -17.17 -11.19 0.04
CA GLY A 391 -17.10 -11.43 -1.39
C GLY A 391 -15.66 -11.39 -1.91
N TYR A 392 -15.48 -11.90 -3.13
CA TYR A 392 -14.17 -11.99 -3.79
C TYR A 392 -13.56 -10.63 -4.16
N GLU A 393 -14.39 -9.59 -4.27
CA GLU A 393 -13.98 -8.22 -4.62
C GLU A 393 -13.36 -7.47 -3.45
N GLY A 394 -13.18 -8.15 -2.33
CA GLY A 394 -11.94 -8.00 -1.61
C GLY A 394 -11.75 -6.71 -0.84
N THR A 395 -12.79 -5.97 -0.50
CA THR A 395 -12.70 -4.87 0.46
C THR A 395 -14.03 -4.82 1.20
N GLY A 396 -14.02 -4.54 2.50
CA GLY A 396 -15.31 -4.41 3.18
C GLY A 396 -15.25 -4.27 4.66
N ARG A 397 -15.02 -5.36 5.40
CA ARG A 397 -15.38 -5.37 6.82
C ARG A 397 -14.53 -4.47 7.70
N SER A 398 -13.21 -4.46 7.57
CA SER A 398 -12.35 -3.64 8.45
C SER A 398 -12.51 -2.15 8.20
N LEU A 399 -12.65 -1.75 6.93
CA LEU A 399 -12.88 -0.36 6.53
C LEU A 399 -14.30 0.08 6.85
N SER A 400 -15.32 -0.72 6.50
CA SER A 400 -16.69 -0.43 6.89
C SER A 400 -16.76 -0.36 8.41
N LEU A 401 -16.26 -1.34 9.17
CA LEU A 401 -16.25 -1.23 10.63
C LEU A 401 -15.51 0.01 11.13
N LYS A 402 -14.31 0.35 10.62
CA LYS A 402 -13.60 1.56 11.05
C LYS A 402 -14.34 2.85 10.67
N LEU A 403 -14.89 2.92 9.46
CA LEU A 403 -15.65 4.09 8.98
C LEU A 403 -16.97 4.21 9.74
N LEU A 404 -17.71 3.11 9.89
CA LEU A 404 -18.97 3.04 10.61
C LEU A 404 -18.74 3.32 12.09
N GLN A 405 -17.65 2.83 12.70
CA GLN A 405 -17.26 3.18 14.07
C GLN A 405 -16.94 4.68 14.16
N GLN A 406 -16.16 5.24 13.23
CA GLN A 406 -15.89 6.68 13.20
C GLN A 406 -17.17 7.52 13.04
N LEU A 407 -18.11 7.08 12.20
CA LEU A 407 -19.39 7.75 11.99
C LEU A 407 -20.34 7.57 13.19
N ASP A 408 -20.35 6.40 13.83
CA ASP A 408 -21.13 6.11 15.03
C ASP A 408 -20.59 6.94 16.23
N GLU A 409 -19.26 7.01 16.41
CA GLU A 409 -18.61 7.89 17.39
C GLU A 409 -18.95 9.36 17.14
N GLN A 410 -18.91 9.82 15.88
CA GLN A 410 -19.32 11.18 15.52
C GLN A 410 -20.80 11.46 15.76
N SER A 411 -21.66 10.45 15.60
CA SER A 411 -23.09 10.56 15.90
C SER A 411 -23.39 10.60 17.40
N ARG A 412 -22.55 9.93 18.22
CA ARG A 412 -22.70 9.83 19.68
C ARG A 412 -22.05 10.96 20.46
N ALA A 413 -21.10 11.69 19.87
CA ALA A 413 -20.47 12.83 20.51
C ALA A 413 -21.53 13.94 20.76
N PRO A 414 -21.83 14.29 22.03
CA PRO A 414 -22.79 15.35 22.31
C PRO A 414 -22.22 16.69 21.87
N ALA A 415 -23.10 17.60 21.45
CA ALA A 415 -22.78 18.98 21.10
C ALA A 415 -22.36 19.79 22.35
N THR A 416 -21.22 19.48 22.95
CA THR A 416 -20.57 20.27 24.00
C THR A 416 -19.40 21.03 23.37
N GLY A 417 -19.72 21.98 22.52
CA GLY A 417 -18.78 22.91 21.91
C GLY A 417 -19.50 24.23 21.69
N LEU A 418 -19.00 25.28 22.33
CA LEU A 418 -19.60 26.61 22.44
C LEU A 418 -19.42 27.42 21.13
N GLU A 419 -19.76 26.85 19.97
CA GLU A 419 -19.93 27.60 18.73
C GLU A 419 -21.08 26.99 17.90
N GLY A 420 -22.13 27.79 17.70
CA GLY A 420 -23.32 27.40 16.97
C GLY A 420 -23.07 27.22 15.48
N SER A 421 -23.03 25.97 15.03
CA SER A 421 -23.48 25.57 13.69
C SER A 421 -23.92 24.11 13.65
N LEU A 422 -25.24 23.96 13.81
CA LEU A 422 -26.13 23.01 13.13
C LEU A 422 -25.75 21.52 13.07
N SER A 423 -26.52 20.75 13.85
CA SER A 423 -27.01 19.39 13.61
C SER A 423 -26.04 18.22 13.87
N GLY A 424 -26.36 17.43 14.90
CA GLY A 424 -25.79 16.10 15.09
C GLY A 424 -25.98 15.26 13.84
N CYS A 425 -24.93 14.55 13.42
CA CYS A 425 -24.96 13.67 12.27
C CYS A 425 -25.79 12.44 12.62
N LEU A 426 -26.94 12.27 11.95
CA LEU A 426 -27.76 11.06 12.12
C LEU A 426 -27.17 9.94 11.25
N PHE A 427 -26.69 8.89 11.90
CA PHE A 427 -26.11 7.73 11.25
C PHE A 427 -27.00 6.50 11.45
N LYS A 428 -27.46 5.89 10.34
CA LYS A 428 -28.28 4.66 10.37
C LYS A 428 -27.59 3.55 9.57
N LYS A 429 -27.43 2.36 10.19
CA LYS A 429 -26.83 1.16 9.58
C LYS A 429 -27.93 0.16 9.21
N ILE A 430 -27.88 -0.38 7.99
CA ILE A 430 -28.77 -1.42 7.48
C ILE A 430 -27.93 -2.57 6.92
N GLU A 431 -28.33 -3.82 7.19
CA GLU A 431 -27.64 -5.02 6.72
C GLU A 431 -28.59 -5.91 5.91
N LEU A 432 -28.18 -6.35 4.70
CA LEU A 432 -28.96 -7.32 3.89
C LEU A 432 -28.28 -8.68 3.93
N SER A 433 -29.03 -9.69 4.36
CA SER A 433 -28.56 -11.07 4.50
C SER A 433 -29.13 -12.00 3.42
N GLU A 434 -30.39 -11.81 3.01
CA GLU A 434 -31.08 -12.69 2.06
C GLU A 434 -30.62 -12.50 0.59
N SER A 435 -30.39 -13.60 -0.12
CA SER A 435 -30.00 -13.60 -1.53
C SER A 435 -31.20 -13.46 -2.45
N ILE A 436 -31.04 -12.69 -3.53
CA ILE A 436 -32.06 -12.58 -4.57
C ILE A 436 -31.91 -13.63 -5.68
N ARG A 437 -30.71 -14.23 -5.82
CA ARG A 437 -30.40 -15.14 -6.92
C ARG A 437 -30.77 -16.58 -6.62
N TYR A 438 -30.54 -17.01 -5.38
CA TYR A 438 -30.75 -18.36 -4.89
C TYR A 438 -31.35 -18.31 -3.48
N GLY A 439 -31.89 -19.45 -3.02
CA GLY A 439 -32.53 -19.54 -1.71
C GLY A 439 -31.54 -19.39 -0.56
N SER A 440 -32.03 -18.96 0.61
CA SER A 440 -31.23 -18.83 1.82
C SER A 440 -30.66 -20.19 2.25
N GLY A 441 -29.36 -20.23 2.57
CA GLY A 441 -28.69 -21.45 3.03
C GLY A 441 -28.29 -22.42 1.92
N ASP A 442 -28.00 -21.93 0.71
CA ASP A 442 -27.52 -22.77 -0.39
C ASP A 442 -26.23 -23.53 0.01
N PRO A 443 -26.19 -24.88 -0.07
CA PRO A 443 -25.01 -25.66 0.28
C PRO A 443 -23.79 -25.35 -0.59
N ILE A 444 -23.97 -24.93 -1.85
CA ILE A 444 -22.86 -24.55 -2.73
C ILE A 444 -22.26 -23.21 -2.30
N GLU A 445 -23.10 -22.25 -1.88
CA GLU A 445 -22.62 -20.99 -1.31
C GLU A 445 -21.85 -21.24 -0.01
N SER A 446 -22.42 -22.03 0.91
CA SER A 446 -21.74 -22.36 2.17
C SER A 446 -20.41 -23.09 1.94
N TRP A 447 -20.37 -24.02 0.98
CA TRP A 447 -19.13 -24.69 0.57
C TRP A 447 -18.12 -23.70 -0.01
N LEU A 448 -18.54 -22.79 -0.89
CA LEU A 448 -17.67 -21.79 -1.51
C LEU A 448 -17.09 -20.84 -0.45
N ASN A 449 -17.92 -20.36 0.48
CA ASN A 449 -17.49 -19.49 1.58
C ASN A 449 -16.52 -20.21 2.53
N GLY A 450 -16.75 -21.50 2.81
CA GLY A 450 -15.83 -22.33 3.58
C GLY A 450 -14.49 -22.54 2.87
N LEU A 451 -14.51 -22.95 1.59
CA LEU A 451 -13.31 -23.15 0.78
C LEU A 451 -12.47 -21.88 0.65
N LEU A 452 -13.11 -20.74 0.42
CA LEU A 452 -12.43 -19.45 0.24
C LEU A 452 -12.20 -18.67 1.55
N CYS A 453 -12.65 -19.22 2.69
CA CYS A 453 -12.57 -18.60 4.00
C CYS A 453 -13.14 -17.16 4.04
N LEU A 454 -14.28 -16.93 3.39
CA LEU A 454 -14.92 -15.61 3.30
C LEU A 454 -15.72 -15.23 4.56
N ASP A 455 -16.00 -16.22 5.42
CA ASP A 455 -16.78 -16.06 6.65
C ASP A 455 -15.92 -15.53 7.81
N VAL A 456 -15.67 -14.23 7.80
CA VAL A 456 -14.85 -13.52 8.81
C VAL A 456 -15.58 -13.34 10.16
N ALA A 457 -16.92 -13.29 10.16
CA ALA A 457 -17.73 -12.94 11.33
C ALA A 457 -17.72 -14.02 12.42
N THR A 458 -17.81 -15.27 11.98
CA THR A 458 -17.97 -16.44 12.83
C THR A 458 -16.63 -16.96 13.35
N SER A 459 -15.53 -16.55 12.70
CA SER A 459 -14.20 -17.12 12.86
C SER A 459 -13.23 -16.25 13.67
N LEU A 460 -13.62 -15.06 14.12
CA LEU A 460 -12.84 -14.24 15.06
C LEU A 460 -13.47 -14.31 16.46
N PRO A 461 -13.14 -15.33 17.28
CA PRO A 461 -13.52 -15.32 18.69
C PRO A 461 -12.86 -14.12 19.37
N ASN A 462 -13.62 -13.42 20.22
CA ASN A 462 -13.05 -12.34 21.01
C ASN A 462 -12.43 -12.96 22.26
N PRO A 463 -11.09 -12.92 22.44
CA PRO A 463 -10.47 -13.50 23.63
C PRO A 463 -10.93 -12.72 24.87
N ALA A 464 -11.36 -13.44 25.91
CA ALA A 464 -11.87 -12.84 27.14
C ALA A 464 -10.80 -12.08 27.95
N CYS A 465 -9.52 -12.44 27.77
CA CYS A 465 -8.37 -11.81 28.39
C CYS A 465 -7.21 -11.71 27.39
N HIS A 466 -6.47 -10.60 27.42
CA HIS A 466 -5.32 -10.36 26.57
C HIS A 466 -4.02 -10.53 27.40
N PRO A 467 -3.19 -11.56 27.12
CA PRO A 467 -1.95 -11.79 27.85
C PRO A 467 -0.89 -10.70 27.54
N PRO A 468 0.04 -10.39 28.44
CA PRO A 468 1.12 -9.44 28.13
C PRO A 468 1.97 -9.96 26.96
N PRO A 469 2.47 -9.07 26.08
CA PRO A 469 3.19 -9.48 24.86
C PRO A 469 4.52 -10.19 25.13
N SER A 470 5.05 -10.11 26.36
CA SER A 470 6.27 -10.81 26.79
C SER A 470 6.07 -12.31 27.04
N GLN A 471 4.83 -12.76 27.22
CA GLN A 471 4.48 -14.17 27.43
C GLN A 471 3.98 -14.86 26.16
N CYS A 472 3.98 -14.14 25.03
CA CYS A 472 3.49 -14.65 23.77
C CYS A 472 4.67 -15.13 22.92
N ASP A 473 4.56 -16.36 22.43
CA ASP A 473 5.59 -16.96 21.58
C ASP A 473 5.15 -17.00 20.12
N LEU A 474 6.14 -16.91 19.24
CA LEU A 474 5.96 -16.99 17.80
C LEU A 474 6.17 -18.44 17.34
N TYR A 475 5.24 -18.97 16.57
CA TYR A 475 5.27 -20.32 16.02
C TYR A 475 5.35 -20.27 14.50
N TYR A 476 6.07 -21.23 13.91
CA TYR A 476 6.07 -21.48 12.48
C TYR A 476 4.91 -22.41 12.11
N VAL A 477 4.15 -22.05 11.08
CA VAL A 477 3.02 -22.87 10.60
C VAL A 477 3.45 -23.72 9.43
N ASN A 478 3.30 -25.04 9.57
CA ASN A 478 3.50 -25.94 8.45
C ASN A 478 2.31 -25.85 7.48
N ARG A 479 2.60 -25.52 6.23
CA ARG A 479 1.61 -25.29 5.18
C ARG A 479 0.99 -26.58 4.65
N ASP A 480 1.76 -27.67 4.58
CA ASP A 480 1.26 -28.95 4.08
C ASP A 480 0.15 -29.49 5.00
N THR A 481 0.33 -29.34 6.31
CA THR A 481 -0.67 -29.71 7.33
C THR A 481 -1.84 -28.74 7.38
N LEU A 482 -1.58 -27.45 7.18
CA LEU A 482 -2.62 -26.41 7.18
C LEU A 482 -3.63 -26.63 6.06
N PHE A 483 -3.15 -26.97 4.86
CA PHE A 483 -3.99 -27.18 3.67
C PHE A 483 -4.46 -28.63 3.47
N SER A 484 -4.22 -29.53 4.43
CA SER A 484 -4.64 -30.94 4.39
C SER A 484 -6.15 -31.20 4.53
N TYR A 485 -6.95 -30.14 4.73
CA TYR A 485 -8.41 -30.19 4.89
C TYR A 485 -8.90 -31.06 6.07
N HIS A 486 -8.13 -31.11 7.17
CA HIS A 486 -8.61 -31.61 8.46
C HIS A 486 -9.52 -30.59 9.15
N LYS A 487 -10.49 -31.03 9.97
CA LYS A 487 -11.48 -30.14 10.63
C LYS A 487 -10.82 -29.03 11.46
N ASP A 488 -9.83 -29.39 12.29
CA ASP A 488 -9.14 -28.42 13.16
C ASP A 488 -8.20 -27.50 12.36
N SER A 489 -7.51 -28.03 11.35
CA SER A 489 -6.66 -27.24 10.44
C SER A 489 -7.49 -26.24 9.64
N GLU A 490 -8.69 -26.62 9.20
CA GLU A 490 -9.61 -25.77 8.48
C GLU A 490 -10.15 -24.65 9.38
N LEU A 491 -10.51 -24.96 10.63
CA LEU A 491 -10.91 -23.94 11.61
C LEU A 491 -9.75 -22.97 11.91
N PHE A 492 -8.52 -23.48 12.07
CA PHE A 492 -7.33 -22.65 12.26
C PHE A 492 -7.05 -21.77 11.03
N LEU A 493 -7.15 -22.32 9.82
CA LEU A 493 -7.00 -21.60 8.56
C LEU A 493 -8.06 -20.49 8.41
N GLN A 494 -9.32 -20.77 8.79
CA GLN A 494 -10.39 -19.78 8.80
C GLN A 494 -10.11 -18.65 9.79
N ARG A 495 -9.69 -18.95 11.02
CA ARG A 495 -9.27 -17.93 12.01
C ARG A 495 -8.12 -17.06 11.49
N MET A 496 -7.09 -17.70 10.92
CA MET A 496 -5.91 -17.03 10.36
C MET A 496 -6.30 -16.12 9.19
N MET A 497 -7.08 -16.64 8.24
CA MET A 497 -7.51 -15.87 7.07
C MET A 497 -8.47 -14.74 7.46
N ALA A 498 -9.38 -14.97 8.40
CA ALA A 498 -10.25 -13.93 8.93
C ALA A 498 -9.46 -12.78 9.55
N LEU A 499 -8.40 -13.11 10.29
CA LEU A 499 -7.49 -12.12 10.84
C LEU A 499 -6.75 -11.34 9.73
N CYS A 500 -6.20 -12.02 8.72
CA CYS A 500 -5.58 -11.38 7.55
C CYS A 500 -6.56 -10.47 6.79
N VAL A 501 -7.83 -10.89 6.66
CA VAL A 501 -8.86 -10.08 6.01
C VAL A 501 -9.22 -8.85 6.83
N SER A 502 -9.19 -8.96 8.17
CA SER A 502 -9.50 -7.86 9.08
C SER A 502 -8.43 -6.77 9.17
N SER A 503 -7.15 -7.10 8.93
CA SER A 503 -6.06 -6.12 9.06
C SER A 503 -5.80 -5.32 7.78
N HIS A 504 -5.98 -5.95 6.61
CA HIS A 504 -5.64 -5.35 5.32
C HIS A 504 -6.81 -4.58 4.67
N TYR A 505 -6.46 -3.55 3.89
CA TYR A 505 -7.44 -2.71 3.17
C TYR A 505 -8.13 -3.48 2.06
N LYS A 506 -7.36 -4.21 1.23
CA LYS A 506 -7.85 -5.02 0.13
C LYS A 506 -7.20 -6.41 0.14
N ASN A 507 -8.02 -7.44 0.11
CA ASN A 507 -7.60 -8.84 0.03
C ASN A 507 -8.29 -9.51 -1.14
N SER A 508 -7.59 -10.35 -1.89
CA SER A 508 -8.20 -11.14 -2.94
C SER A 508 -8.26 -12.60 -2.52
N PRO A 509 -9.29 -13.38 -2.91
CA PRO A 509 -9.28 -14.82 -2.67
C PRO A 509 -8.08 -15.54 -3.31
N ASN A 510 -7.48 -14.94 -4.34
CA ASN A 510 -6.26 -15.46 -4.94
C ASN A 510 -5.07 -15.43 -3.98
N ASP A 511 -5.13 -14.60 -2.93
CA ASP A 511 -4.09 -14.56 -1.90
C ASP A 511 -4.01 -15.89 -1.13
N LEU A 512 -5.14 -16.60 -0.99
CA LEU A 512 -5.17 -17.93 -0.38
C LEU A 512 -4.40 -18.95 -1.21
N GLN A 513 -4.54 -18.87 -2.55
CA GLN A 513 -3.77 -19.70 -3.46
C GLN A 513 -2.28 -19.33 -3.44
N LEU A 514 -1.95 -18.04 -3.37
CA LEU A 514 -0.57 -17.57 -3.19
C LEU A 514 0.04 -18.13 -1.89
N LEU A 515 -0.71 -18.09 -0.79
CA LEU A 515 -0.28 -18.63 0.51
C LEU A 515 -0.04 -20.14 0.49
N ALA A 516 -0.84 -20.87 -0.28
CA ALA A 516 -0.75 -22.31 -0.39
C ALA A 516 0.38 -22.76 -1.31
N ASP A 517 0.42 -22.25 -2.55
CA ASP A 517 1.21 -22.87 -3.61
C ASP A 517 2.62 -22.29 -3.74
N ALA A 518 2.82 -21.03 -3.37
CA ALA A 518 4.10 -20.35 -3.61
C ALA A 518 5.17 -20.76 -2.58
N PRO A 519 6.28 -21.39 -2.99
CA PRO A 519 7.24 -22.03 -2.08
C PRO A 519 7.95 -21.04 -1.16
N ALA A 520 8.29 -19.85 -1.67
CA ALA A 520 9.02 -18.81 -0.93
C ALA A 520 8.24 -18.20 0.25
N HIS A 521 6.93 -18.46 0.36
CA HIS A 521 6.11 -17.90 1.43
C HIS A 521 6.16 -18.72 2.72
N HIS A 522 6.46 -18.08 3.84
CA HIS A 522 6.43 -18.64 5.18
C HIS A 522 5.39 -17.93 6.04
N LEU A 523 4.78 -18.70 6.93
CA LEU A 523 3.74 -18.22 7.85
C LEU A 523 4.22 -18.37 9.28
N PHE A 524 4.14 -17.27 10.03
CA PHE A 524 4.40 -17.25 11.46
C PHE A 524 3.19 -16.71 12.21
N VAL A 525 2.89 -17.30 13.35
CA VAL A 525 1.71 -16.96 14.15
C VAL A 525 2.12 -16.74 15.60
N LEU A 526 1.72 -15.60 16.15
CA LEU A 526 1.88 -15.27 17.56
C LEU A 526 0.65 -15.78 18.32
N LEU A 527 0.90 -16.69 19.25
CA LEU A 527 -0.13 -17.30 20.08
C LEU A 527 -0.02 -16.80 21.52
N GLY A 528 -1.16 -16.74 22.21
CA GLY A 528 -1.16 -16.60 23.67
C GLY A 528 -0.61 -17.86 24.34
N PRO A 529 -0.30 -17.81 25.65
CA PRO A 529 0.10 -18.99 26.40
C PRO A 529 -1.01 -20.04 26.32
N VAL A 530 -0.64 -21.27 25.98
CA VAL A 530 -1.58 -22.38 25.81
C VAL A 530 -1.61 -23.18 27.09
N ASP A 531 -2.78 -23.30 27.70
CA ASP A 531 -2.97 -24.23 28.80
C ASP A 531 -3.05 -25.65 28.23
N GLU A 532 -1.97 -26.44 28.35
CA GLU A 532 -1.90 -27.84 27.87
C GLU A 532 -3.04 -28.73 28.39
N SER A 533 -3.67 -28.35 29.50
CA SER A 533 -4.81 -29.04 30.11
C SER A 533 -6.13 -28.91 29.32
N GLN A 534 -6.30 -27.84 28.54
CA GLN A 534 -7.47 -27.64 27.69
C GLN A 534 -7.09 -27.92 26.25
N ASN A 535 -7.62 -29.01 25.68
CA ASN A 535 -7.41 -29.40 24.29
C ASN A 535 -8.20 -28.49 23.31
N ASN A 536 -8.10 -27.18 23.51
CA ASN A 536 -8.75 -26.12 22.74
C ASN A 536 -7.72 -25.49 21.80
N LEU A 537 -8.14 -25.16 20.58
CA LEU A 537 -7.30 -24.44 19.63
C LEU A 537 -6.91 -23.06 20.19
N PRO A 538 -5.61 -22.71 20.20
CA PRO A 538 -5.15 -21.45 20.74
C PRO A 538 -5.67 -20.27 19.91
N ASP A 539 -5.87 -19.15 20.60
CA ASP A 539 -6.30 -17.92 19.95
C ASP A 539 -5.13 -17.24 19.22
N ILE A 540 -5.38 -16.87 17.96
CA ILE A 540 -4.39 -16.24 17.10
C ILE A 540 -4.40 -14.73 17.33
N LEU A 541 -3.33 -14.20 17.93
CA LEU A 541 -3.21 -12.77 18.24
C LEU A 541 -2.61 -11.97 17.08
N CYS A 542 -1.57 -12.53 16.44
CA CYS A 542 -0.92 -11.92 15.29
C CYS A 542 -0.48 -12.96 14.26
N VAL A 543 -0.60 -12.64 12.97
CA VAL A 543 -0.11 -13.46 11.84
C VAL A 543 0.89 -12.63 11.04
N LEU A 544 2.02 -13.24 10.71
CA LEU A 544 3.06 -12.69 9.84
C LEU A 544 3.20 -13.58 8.61
N GLN A 545 3.08 -12.98 7.43
CA GLN A 545 3.40 -13.61 6.16
C GLN A 545 4.73 -13.06 5.66
N VAL A 546 5.71 -13.93 5.52
CA VAL A 546 7.05 -13.61 5.00
C VAL A 546 7.25 -14.28 3.65
N CYS A 547 7.96 -13.63 2.74
CA CYS A 547 8.40 -14.19 1.46
C CYS A 547 9.92 -14.12 1.42
N LEU A 548 10.61 -15.22 1.16
CA LEU A 548 12.04 -15.19 0.88
C LEU A 548 12.24 -14.62 -0.53
N GLU A 549 13.16 -13.68 -0.67
CA GLU A 549 13.49 -13.01 -1.94
C GLU A 549 15.00 -12.97 -2.14
N GLY A 550 15.44 -12.95 -3.41
CA GLY A 550 16.85 -12.78 -3.77
C GLY A 550 17.55 -14.06 -4.24
N GLN A 551 18.89 -14.09 -4.14
CA GLN A 551 19.77 -15.09 -4.80
C GLN A 551 19.61 -15.10 -6.33
N ILE A 552 19.35 -13.94 -6.92
CA ILE A 552 19.15 -13.79 -8.37
C ILE A 552 20.51 -13.78 -9.06
N SER A 553 20.60 -14.46 -10.21
CA SER A 553 21.84 -14.49 -10.97
C SER A 553 22.17 -13.10 -11.54
N LYS A 554 23.46 -12.68 -11.47
CA LYS A 554 23.92 -11.40 -12.05
C LYS A 554 23.58 -11.25 -13.54
N LYS A 555 23.59 -12.36 -14.28
CA LYS A 555 23.21 -12.39 -15.70
C LYS A 555 21.74 -12.00 -15.90
N SER A 556 20.84 -12.48 -15.04
CA SER A 556 19.43 -12.14 -15.08
C SER A 556 19.18 -10.68 -14.67
N ALA A 557 19.89 -10.20 -13.65
CA ALA A 557 19.86 -8.79 -13.24
C ALA A 557 20.25 -7.84 -14.39
N LEU A 558 21.37 -8.11 -15.06
CA LEU A 558 21.82 -7.33 -16.23
C LEU A 558 20.86 -7.43 -17.42
N LYS A 559 20.27 -8.61 -17.65
CA LYS A 559 19.27 -8.80 -18.69
C LYS A 559 18.00 -7.98 -18.42
N SER A 560 17.50 -7.99 -17.19
CA SER A 560 16.34 -7.19 -16.80
C SER A 560 16.59 -5.69 -16.95
N LEU A 561 17.78 -5.21 -16.59
CA LEU A 561 18.19 -3.82 -16.81
C LEU A 561 18.26 -3.44 -18.29
N THR A 562 18.64 -4.38 -19.16
CA THR A 562 18.74 -4.17 -20.61
C THR A 562 17.37 -4.23 -21.29
N ASP A 563 16.56 -5.24 -20.94
CA ASP A 563 15.25 -5.49 -21.52
C ASP A 563 14.17 -4.56 -20.95
N GLY A 564 14.43 -3.92 -19.79
CA GLY A 564 13.48 -3.07 -19.08
C GLY A 564 12.26 -3.85 -18.54
N HIS A 565 12.33 -5.19 -18.51
CA HIS A 565 11.27 -6.06 -18.05
C HIS A 565 11.65 -6.68 -16.71
N SER A 566 10.88 -6.40 -15.67
CA SER A 566 11.00 -7.06 -14.37
C SER A 566 10.07 -8.29 -14.36
N PRO A 567 10.61 -9.50 -14.12
CA PRO A 567 9.79 -10.69 -13.97
C PRO A 567 8.90 -10.58 -12.71
N TYR A 568 7.89 -11.45 -12.63
CA TYR A 568 7.02 -11.55 -11.46
C TYR A 568 7.75 -12.24 -10.31
N GLY A 569 7.58 -11.75 -9.07
CA GLY A 569 8.35 -12.20 -7.89
C GLY A 569 9.41 -11.19 -7.47
N ASP A 570 10.13 -11.47 -6.39
CA ASP A 570 11.32 -10.73 -5.92
C ASP A 570 11.23 -9.20 -6.04
N GLN A 571 10.18 -8.61 -5.46
CA GLN A 571 9.85 -7.21 -5.73
C GLN A 571 10.92 -6.23 -5.24
N ILE A 572 11.54 -6.52 -4.09
CA ILE A 572 12.56 -5.64 -3.51
C ILE A 572 13.84 -5.66 -4.36
N PRO A 573 14.43 -6.81 -4.70
CA PRO A 573 15.58 -6.88 -5.61
C PRO A 573 15.37 -6.14 -6.92
N TRP A 574 14.24 -6.35 -7.61
CA TRP A 574 13.98 -5.70 -8.89
C TRP A 574 13.82 -4.19 -8.77
N LYS A 575 13.09 -3.71 -7.75
CA LYS A 575 12.94 -2.27 -7.52
C LYS A 575 14.23 -1.60 -7.08
N PHE A 576 15.03 -2.28 -6.28
CA PHE A 576 16.35 -1.77 -5.88
C PHE A 576 17.26 -1.64 -7.11
N CYS A 577 17.29 -2.66 -7.96
CA CYS A 577 18.04 -2.67 -9.21
C CYS A 577 17.57 -1.56 -10.19
N GLU A 578 16.25 -1.33 -10.30
CA GLU A 578 15.69 -0.24 -11.12
C GLU A 578 16.10 1.17 -10.61
N GLN A 579 16.12 1.37 -9.28
CA GLN A 579 16.40 2.69 -8.68
C GLN A 579 17.88 3.04 -8.59
N PHE A 580 18.73 2.06 -8.26
CA PHE A 580 20.16 2.28 -8.01
C PHE A 580 21.07 1.73 -9.10
N ARG A 581 20.54 0.90 -10.02
CA ARG A 581 21.30 0.20 -11.07
C ARG A 581 22.47 -0.62 -10.53
N ASP A 582 22.26 -1.22 -9.35
CA ASP A 582 23.23 -2.09 -8.70
C ASP A 582 23.01 -3.56 -9.09
N ASP A 583 24.09 -4.28 -9.38
CA ASP A 583 24.10 -5.71 -9.74
C ASP A 583 24.40 -6.61 -8.55
N VAL A 584 24.93 -6.06 -7.46
CA VAL A 584 25.31 -6.82 -6.26
C VAL A 584 24.09 -7.13 -5.40
N PHE A 585 23.23 -6.14 -5.13
CA PHE A 585 22.07 -6.29 -4.25
C PHE A 585 21.14 -7.47 -4.63
N PRO A 586 20.78 -7.71 -5.91
CA PRO A 586 19.93 -8.86 -6.27
C PRO A 586 20.54 -10.24 -5.96
N SER A 587 21.87 -10.32 -5.82
CA SER A 587 22.57 -11.55 -5.45
C SER A 587 22.39 -11.88 -3.95
N LEU A 588 22.06 -10.87 -3.13
CA LEU A 588 21.82 -11.06 -1.70
C LEU A 588 20.50 -11.81 -1.48
N SER A 589 20.44 -12.60 -0.41
CA SER A 589 19.21 -13.21 0.08
C SER A 589 18.57 -12.33 1.15
N GLY A 590 17.26 -12.15 1.10
CA GLY A 590 16.51 -11.41 2.12
C GLY A 590 15.09 -11.94 2.30
N ALA A 591 14.41 -11.44 3.32
CA ALA A 591 13.00 -11.74 3.56
C ALA A 591 12.16 -10.49 3.40
N ARG A 592 11.05 -10.57 2.68
CA ARG A 592 10.02 -9.55 2.64
C ARG A 592 8.86 -9.92 3.55
N ILE A 593 8.57 -9.11 4.55
CA ILE A 593 7.31 -9.19 5.29
C ILE A 593 6.21 -8.65 4.36
N VAL A 594 5.39 -9.55 3.83
CA VAL A 594 4.30 -9.23 2.90
C VAL A 594 3.09 -8.72 3.68
N ARG A 595 2.76 -9.38 4.79
CA ARG A 595 1.59 -9.05 5.61
C ARG A 595 1.88 -9.18 7.10
N ILE A 596 1.33 -8.24 7.86
CA ILE A 596 1.22 -8.29 9.31
C ILE A 596 -0.24 -8.07 9.68
N ALA A 597 -0.82 -9.03 10.36
CA ALA A 597 -2.20 -8.98 10.79
C ALA A 597 -2.25 -9.09 12.31
N VAL A 598 -2.83 -8.09 12.98
CA VAL A 598 -3.03 -8.06 14.43
C VAL A 598 -4.52 -8.00 14.70
N HIS A 599 -4.96 -8.71 15.74
CA HIS A 599 -6.38 -8.75 16.08
C HIS A 599 -6.93 -7.32 16.30
N PRO A 600 -8.07 -6.92 15.70
CA PRO A 600 -8.59 -5.55 15.77
C PRO A 600 -8.76 -5.01 17.19
N ASN A 601 -9.22 -5.86 18.12
CA ASN A 601 -9.41 -5.48 19.52
C ASN A 601 -8.09 -5.39 20.31
N ALA A 602 -7.02 -6.00 19.78
CA ALA A 602 -5.68 -5.99 20.36
C ALA A 602 -4.76 -4.90 19.73
N MET A 603 -5.32 -4.03 18.89
CA MET A 603 -4.59 -2.90 18.32
C MET A 603 -4.09 -1.97 19.44
N LYS A 604 -2.84 -1.50 19.32
CA LYS A 604 -2.11 -0.66 20.31
C LYS A 604 -1.54 -1.37 21.55
N MET A 605 -1.79 -2.67 21.76
CA MET A 605 -1.17 -3.44 22.86
C MET A 605 0.27 -3.90 22.57
N GLY A 606 0.75 -3.73 21.34
CA GLY A 606 2.16 -3.99 20.99
C GLY A 606 2.48 -5.40 20.47
N TYR A 607 1.50 -6.30 20.29
CA TYR A 607 1.73 -7.66 19.77
C TYR A 607 2.45 -7.69 18.41
N GLY A 608 2.09 -6.80 17.49
CA GLY A 608 2.80 -6.71 16.20
C GLY A 608 4.26 -6.29 16.36
N SER A 609 4.58 -5.49 17.39
CA SER A 609 5.98 -5.13 17.67
C SER A 609 6.76 -6.31 18.27
N ALA A 610 6.12 -7.08 19.16
CA ALA A 610 6.72 -8.30 19.70
C ALA A 610 6.99 -9.33 18.59
N ALA A 611 6.03 -9.54 17.69
CA ALA A 611 6.16 -10.49 16.59
C ALA A 611 7.30 -10.13 15.62
N VAL A 612 7.44 -8.85 15.24
CA VAL A 612 8.55 -8.40 14.37
C VAL A 612 9.90 -8.49 15.08
N ALA A 613 9.95 -8.19 16.39
CA ALA A 613 11.17 -8.33 17.18
C ALA A 613 11.63 -9.79 17.29
N LEU A 614 10.72 -10.71 17.62
CA LEU A 614 10.99 -12.15 17.68
C LEU A 614 11.42 -12.70 16.32
N LEU A 615 10.77 -12.26 15.24
CA LEU A 615 11.13 -12.65 13.88
C LEU A 615 12.52 -12.16 13.48
N THR A 616 12.88 -10.93 13.83
CA THR A 616 14.23 -10.40 13.58
C THR A 616 15.27 -11.24 14.32
N ARG A 617 15.05 -11.52 15.61
CA ARG A 617 15.96 -12.34 16.42
C ARG A 617 16.09 -13.78 15.90
N TYR A 618 15.02 -14.34 15.37
CA TYR A 618 15.02 -15.66 14.74
C TYR A 618 15.94 -15.69 13.51
N PHE A 619 15.81 -14.72 12.60
CA PHE A 619 16.65 -14.65 11.41
C PHE A 619 18.10 -14.20 11.68
N GLU A 620 18.35 -13.49 12.77
CA GLU A 620 19.70 -13.21 13.28
C GLU A 620 20.35 -14.43 13.97
N GLY A 621 19.63 -15.55 14.11
CA GLY A 621 20.17 -16.79 14.71
C GLY A 621 20.24 -16.81 16.24
N GLN A 622 19.67 -15.82 16.94
CA GLN A 622 19.75 -15.70 18.41
C GLN A 622 18.88 -16.70 19.17
N ILE A 623 17.89 -17.31 18.49
CA ILE A 623 16.88 -18.21 19.10
C ILE A 623 17.17 -19.69 18.80
N ALA A 624 18.06 -19.98 17.83
CA ALA A 624 18.33 -21.36 17.43
C ALA A 624 19.17 -22.11 18.48
N PRO A 625 18.92 -23.41 18.72
CA PRO A 625 19.70 -24.21 19.65
C PRO A 625 21.15 -24.30 19.18
N ILE A 626 22.07 -24.07 20.11
CA ILE A 626 23.50 -24.33 19.96
C ILE A 626 23.68 -25.86 19.91
N ALA A 627 23.52 -26.45 18.74
CA ALA A 627 23.88 -27.84 18.48
C ALA A 627 25.12 -27.88 17.58
N GLU A 628 26.06 -28.78 17.90
CA GLU A 628 27.33 -28.99 17.21
C GLU A 628 27.16 -29.17 15.68
N PRO A 629 28.17 -28.78 14.89
CA PRO A 629 28.10 -28.76 13.43
C PRO A 629 28.34 -30.18 12.88
N ASP A 630 27.49 -31.14 13.22
CA ASP A 630 27.55 -32.47 12.64
C ASP A 630 26.27 -32.78 11.85
N ASP A 631 26.53 -33.21 10.62
CA ASP A 631 25.66 -33.69 9.55
C ASP A 631 24.71 -32.67 8.89
N GLU A 632 25.06 -32.34 7.63
CA GLU A 632 24.11 -32.14 6.54
C GLU A 632 23.17 -33.35 6.47
N VAL A 633 22.23 -33.47 7.41
CA VAL A 633 21.00 -34.19 7.15
C VAL A 633 20.19 -33.23 6.31
N ASP A 634 20.49 -33.22 5.01
CA ASP A 634 19.43 -33.12 4.03
C ASP A 634 18.37 -34.11 4.49
N VAL A 635 17.35 -33.62 5.20
CA VAL A 635 16.03 -34.20 5.06
C VAL A 635 15.71 -33.90 3.60
N GLU A 636 16.23 -34.76 2.72
CA GLU A 636 15.54 -35.12 1.51
C GLU A 636 14.12 -35.40 1.99
N HIS A 637 13.26 -34.38 1.90
CA HIS A 637 11.87 -34.63 1.60
C HIS A 637 11.93 -35.32 0.24
N SER A 638 12.25 -36.61 0.22
CA SER A 638 11.83 -37.48 -0.86
C SER A 638 10.33 -37.22 -0.92
N PRO A 639 9.80 -36.58 -1.98
CA PRO A 639 8.37 -36.65 -2.18
C PRO A 639 8.15 -38.15 -2.37
N LEU A 640 7.62 -38.82 -1.34
CA LEU A 640 7.13 -40.18 -1.46
C LEU A 640 6.34 -40.19 -2.76
N ARG A 641 6.79 -40.97 -3.74
CA ARG A 641 6.31 -40.97 -5.13
C ARG A 641 4.83 -41.33 -5.14
N VAL A 642 3.95 -40.35 -4.90
CA VAL A 642 2.50 -40.49 -4.99
C VAL A 642 2.12 -40.93 -6.40
N THR A 643 2.93 -40.57 -7.39
CA THR A 643 2.81 -40.99 -8.80
C THR A 643 2.89 -42.50 -9.00
N GLU A 644 3.75 -43.23 -8.27
CA GLU A 644 3.91 -44.69 -8.46
C GLU A 644 2.77 -45.52 -7.83
N ALA A 645 2.09 -44.97 -6.83
CA ALA A 645 0.89 -45.58 -6.23
C ALA A 645 -0.39 -45.24 -7.02
N ALA A 646 -0.44 -44.04 -7.61
CA ALA A 646 -1.55 -43.54 -8.43
C ALA A 646 -1.71 -44.28 -9.77
N GLU A 647 -0.61 -44.68 -10.41
CA GLU A 647 -0.65 -45.39 -11.71
C GLU A 647 -1.21 -46.81 -11.63
N LYS A 648 -1.39 -47.38 -10.43
CA LYS A 648 -1.85 -48.78 -10.23
C LYS A 648 -3.32 -48.93 -9.88
N VAL A 649 -4.09 -47.85 -9.70
CA VAL A 649 -5.49 -47.88 -9.24
C VAL A 649 -6.41 -47.25 -10.30
N SER A 650 -7.53 -47.93 -10.62
CA SER A 650 -8.55 -47.43 -11.55
C SER A 650 -9.44 -46.35 -10.91
N MET A 651 -9.82 -45.32 -11.67
CA MET A 651 -10.64 -44.16 -11.25
C MET A 651 -11.95 -44.51 -10.50
N LEU A 652 -12.51 -45.69 -10.75
CA LEU A 652 -13.76 -46.16 -10.14
C LEU A 652 -13.60 -46.70 -8.70
N GLU A 653 -12.36 -46.98 -8.26
CA GLU A 653 -12.05 -47.56 -6.94
C GLU A 653 -11.28 -46.60 -6.02
N GLU A 654 -10.85 -45.45 -6.55
CA GLU A 654 -10.00 -44.49 -5.84
C GLU A 654 -10.75 -43.78 -4.70
N GLN A 655 -10.29 -43.94 -3.46
CA GLN A 655 -10.75 -43.18 -2.29
C GLN A 655 -9.70 -42.14 -1.90
N VAL A 656 -9.97 -40.88 -2.21
CA VAL A 656 -9.11 -39.76 -1.79
C VAL A 656 -9.25 -39.57 -0.28
N LYS A 657 -8.21 -39.95 0.48
CA LYS A 657 -8.11 -39.70 1.93
C LYS A 657 -7.02 -38.66 2.20
N PRO A 658 -7.13 -37.88 3.30
CA PRO A 658 -6.04 -37.01 3.74
C PRO A 658 -4.76 -37.81 3.92
N ARG A 659 -3.60 -37.19 3.65
CA ARG A 659 -2.29 -37.84 3.81
C ARG A 659 -2.13 -38.38 5.23
N THR A 660 -1.61 -39.60 5.33
CA THR A 660 -1.26 -40.23 6.61
C THR A 660 0.21 -39.91 6.93
N ASN A 661 0.53 -39.64 8.20
CA ASN A 661 1.84 -39.16 8.70
C ASN A 661 2.20 -37.70 8.32
N LEU A 662 1.35 -36.76 8.70
CA LEU A 662 1.64 -35.33 8.55
C LEU A 662 2.47 -34.79 9.74
N PRO A 663 3.40 -33.85 9.51
CA PRO A 663 4.11 -33.13 10.59
C PRO A 663 3.14 -32.36 11.50
N PRO A 664 3.57 -31.85 12.66
CA PRO A 664 2.72 -30.99 13.49
C PRO A 664 2.39 -29.68 12.75
N LEU A 665 1.17 -29.17 12.99
CA LEU A 665 0.68 -27.91 12.39
C LEU A 665 1.51 -26.70 12.84
N LEU A 666 1.86 -26.67 14.12
CA LEU A 666 2.63 -25.62 14.77
C LEU A 666 3.99 -26.18 15.16
N VAL A 667 5.05 -25.52 14.69
CA VAL A 667 6.44 -25.84 15.04
C VAL A 667 6.99 -24.65 15.83
N PRO A 668 7.49 -24.85 17.06
CA PRO A 668 8.13 -23.77 17.80
C PRO A 668 9.42 -23.35 17.08
N LEU A 669 9.78 -22.07 17.18
CA LEU A 669 10.95 -21.53 16.47
C LEU A 669 12.29 -22.11 16.95
N ILE A 670 12.32 -22.70 18.14
CA ILE A 670 13.50 -23.35 18.71
C ILE A 670 13.84 -24.62 17.91
N ASP A 671 12.84 -25.32 17.38
CA ASP A 671 13.05 -26.60 16.71
C ASP A 671 13.45 -26.44 15.24
N ARG A 672 13.33 -25.23 14.68
CA ARG A 672 13.58 -24.95 13.26
C ARG A 672 14.82 -24.08 13.07
N ARG A 673 15.73 -24.49 12.19
CA ARG A 673 16.86 -23.65 11.78
C ARG A 673 16.41 -22.54 10.81
N PRO A 674 16.80 -21.28 11.02
CA PRO A 674 16.49 -20.17 10.10
C PRO A 674 17.31 -20.25 8.80
N GLU A 675 16.74 -19.76 7.71
CA GLU A 675 17.49 -19.50 6.48
C GLU A 675 18.48 -18.34 6.68
N ARG A 676 19.64 -18.38 6.00
CA ARG A 676 20.63 -17.29 6.06
C ARG A 676 20.15 -16.09 5.24
N LEU A 677 19.82 -14.98 5.92
CA LEU A 677 19.27 -13.77 5.29
C LEU A 677 20.12 -12.54 5.60
N HIS A 678 20.27 -11.64 4.64
CA HIS A 678 21.06 -10.40 4.77
C HIS A 678 20.21 -9.18 5.12
N TYR A 679 18.93 -9.20 4.77
CA TYR A 679 18.02 -8.09 5.02
C TYR A 679 16.59 -8.55 5.22
N ILE A 680 15.82 -7.74 5.94
CA ILE A 680 14.36 -7.83 6.01
C ILE A 680 13.77 -6.57 5.38
N GLY A 681 12.83 -6.74 4.47
CA GLY A 681 12.15 -5.65 3.80
C GLY A 681 10.64 -5.68 4.00
N VAL A 682 10.01 -4.53 3.80
CA VAL A 682 8.54 -4.36 3.85
C VAL A 682 8.08 -3.50 2.68
N SER A 683 6.87 -3.77 2.18
CA SER A 683 6.22 -2.97 1.15
C SER A 683 4.77 -2.71 1.54
N PHE A 684 4.39 -1.43 1.68
CA PHE A 684 3.04 -1.06 2.13
C PHE A 684 2.60 0.31 1.61
N GLY A 685 1.30 0.63 1.71
CA GLY A 685 0.75 1.95 1.43
C GLY A 685 1.15 2.96 2.51
N LEU A 686 1.77 4.06 2.12
CA LEU A 686 2.39 5.03 3.01
C LEU A 686 1.34 5.77 3.85
N THR A 687 1.22 5.35 5.11
CA THR A 687 0.44 6.01 6.16
C THR A 687 1.33 6.38 7.33
N LEU A 688 0.95 7.43 8.09
CA LEU A 688 1.72 7.91 9.22
C LEU A 688 1.89 6.85 10.31
N ASP A 689 0.82 6.11 10.62
CA ASP A 689 0.82 5.12 11.70
C ASP A 689 1.70 3.91 11.37
N LEU A 690 1.58 3.37 10.15
CA LEU A 690 2.41 2.25 9.70
C LEU A 690 3.88 2.67 9.56
N PHE A 691 4.15 3.87 9.02
CA PHE A 691 5.53 4.34 8.89
C PHE A 691 6.21 4.52 10.26
N ARG A 692 5.50 5.09 11.25
CA ARG A 692 6.00 5.19 12.63
C ARG A 692 6.25 3.82 13.27
N PHE A 693 5.36 2.86 13.00
CA PHE A 693 5.51 1.48 13.48
C PHE A 693 6.82 0.86 12.96
N TRP A 694 7.06 0.90 11.65
CA TRP A 694 8.27 0.31 11.06
C TRP A 694 9.55 1.04 11.49
N ARG A 695 9.48 2.36 11.60
CA ARG A 695 10.61 3.17 12.05
C ARG A 695 11.02 2.86 13.49
N LYS A 696 10.07 2.51 14.38
CA LYS A 696 10.38 2.03 15.74
C LYS A 696 11.23 0.75 15.74
N HIS A 697 11.17 -0.04 14.67
CA HIS A 697 11.91 -1.30 14.50
C HIS A 697 13.19 -1.16 13.66
N ASN A 698 13.67 0.07 13.47
CA ASN A 698 14.88 0.41 12.71
C ASN A 698 14.81 0.07 11.21
N PHE A 699 13.61 0.13 10.61
CA PHE A 699 13.47 0.06 9.15
C PHE A 699 13.67 1.44 8.53
N ALA A 700 14.41 1.50 7.42
CA ALA A 700 14.69 2.73 6.69
C ALA A 700 14.15 2.67 5.24
N PRO A 701 13.54 3.76 4.72
CA PRO A 701 12.99 3.79 3.37
C PRO A 701 14.07 3.88 2.29
N PHE A 702 13.88 3.16 1.19
CA PHE A 702 14.68 3.32 -0.03
C PHE A 702 13.86 3.76 -1.24
N TYR A 703 12.54 3.54 -1.23
CA TYR A 703 11.67 3.86 -2.36
C TYR A 703 10.27 4.28 -1.92
N VAL A 704 9.77 5.35 -2.55
CA VAL A 704 8.38 5.80 -2.45
C VAL A 704 7.86 6.04 -3.86
N SER A 705 6.73 5.43 -4.22
CA SER A 705 6.13 5.58 -5.54
C SER A 705 5.62 7.00 -5.77
N GLN A 706 5.92 7.57 -6.93
CA GLN A 706 5.44 8.92 -7.28
C GLN A 706 3.94 8.93 -7.62
N ILE A 707 3.44 7.83 -8.18
CA ILE A 707 2.03 7.65 -8.53
C ILE A 707 1.35 6.94 -7.36
N PRO A 708 0.27 7.51 -6.79
CA PRO A 708 -0.52 6.83 -5.78
C PRO A 708 -1.26 5.65 -6.40
N SER A 709 -1.46 4.58 -5.63
CA SER A 709 -2.26 3.45 -6.08
C SER A 709 -3.70 3.89 -6.31
N ALA A 710 -4.29 3.52 -7.44
CA ALA A 710 -5.70 3.80 -7.74
C ALA A 710 -6.67 3.17 -6.71
N VAL A 711 -6.22 2.10 -6.03
CA VAL A 711 -7.03 1.33 -5.09
C VAL A 711 -7.04 1.98 -3.70
N THR A 712 -5.88 2.36 -3.16
CA THR A 712 -5.77 2.91 -1.80
C THR A 712 -5.69 4.43 -1.78
N GLY A 713 -5.37 5.07 -2.91
CA GLY A 713 -5.06 6.50 -2.98
C GLY A 713 -3.72 6.86 -2.33
N GLU A 714 -2.96 5.87 -1.85
CA GLU A 714 -1.72 6.05 -1.11
C GLU A 714 -0.50 5.71 -1.99
N HIS A 715 0.64 6.34 -1.69
CA HIS A 715 1.92 6.02 -2.31
C HIS A 715 2.47 4.71 -1.75
N THR A 716 3.01 3.83 -2.58
CA THR A 716 3.65 2.59 -2.10
C THR A 716 5.05 2.93 -1.58
N CYS A 717 5.36 2.52 -0.36
CA CYS A 717 6.66 2.71 0.27
C CYS A 717 7.32 1.35 0.51
N MET A 718 8.60 1.25 0.17
CA MET A 718 9.44 0.10 0.47
C MET A 718 10.52 0.49 1.48
N LEU A 719 10.59 -0.25 2.58
CA LEU A 719 11.61 -0.09 3.61
C LEU A 719 12.47 -1.34 3.70
N LEU A 720 13.71 -1.14 4.14
CA LEU A 720 14.69 -2.18 4.34
C LEU A 720 15.33 -2.04 5.72
N LYS A 721 15.60 -3.18 6.35
CA LYS A 721 16.40 -3.32 7.56
C LYS A 721 17.51 -4.33 7.26
N PRO A 722 18.80 -3.94 7.32
CA PRO A 722 19.90 -4.90 7.22
C PRO A 722 19.90 -5.80 8.47
N LEU A 723 20.27 -7.06 8.29
CA LEU A 723 20.54 -8.00 9.38
C LEU A 723 22.04 -8.06 9.63
N ASN A 724 22.44 -8.33 10.87
CA ASN A 724 23.83 -8.51 11.24
C ASN A 724 24.27 -9.91 10.80
N ASN A 725 25.03 -9.98 9.69
CA ASN A 725 25.70 -11.20 9.23
C ASN A 725 27.20 -10.96 9.14
N ASP A 726 27.98 -11.99 9.49
CA ASP A 726 29.45 -11.96 9.44
C ASP A 726 30.03 -11.85 8.01
N GLU A 727 29.20 -12.03 6.98
CA GLU A 727 29.62 -12.05 5.56
C GLU A 727 29.79 -10.66 4.92
N LEU A 728 29.28 -9.59 5.55
CA LEU A 728 29.37 -8.22 5.02
C LEU A 728 30.27 -7.36 5.91
N GLU A 729 31.28 -6.72 5.32
CA GLU A 729 32.11 -5.73 6.01
C GLU A 729 31.25 -4.50 6.38
N VAL A 730 30.84 -4.41 7.65
CA VAL A 730 30.12 -3.27 8.19
C VAL A 730 31.10 -2.38 8.94
N ASN A 731 31.16 -1.09 8.60
CA ASN A 731 31.79 -0.10 9.47
C ASN A 731 30.99 -0.07 10.79
N GLU A 732 31.63 -0.44 11.91
CA GLU A 732 30.99 -0.59 13.23
C GLU A 732 30.23 0.65 13.74
N SER A 733 30.39 1.81 13.08
CA SER A 733 29.78 3.09 13.45
C SER A 733 28.37 3.35 12.86
N ASP A 734 27.93 2.61 11.83
CA ASP A 734 26.66 2.90 11.14
C ASP A 734 25.57 1.85 11.47
N GLU A 735 24.52 2.24 12.21
CA GLU A 735 23.34 1.40 12.55
C GLU A 735 22.61 0.80 11.33
N LEU A 736 22.85 1.35 10.13
CA LEU A 736 22.24 0.93 8.86
C LEU A 736 23.19 0.11 7.97
N GLY A 737 24.39 -0.24 8.45
CA GLY A 737 25.37 -1.07 7.74
C GLY A 737 25.56 -0.70 6.27
N PHE A 738 25.50 -1.70 5.38
CA PHE A 738 25.65 -1.52 3.93
C PHE A 738 24.56 -0.62 3.29
N PHE A 739 23.44 -0.39 3.97
CA PHE A 739 22.30 0.37 3.43
C PHE A 739 22.45 1.90 3.59
N ALA A 740 23.38 2.36 4.45
CA ALA A 740 23.62 3.79 4.71
C ALA A 740 23.83 4.68 3.46
N PRO A 741 24.67 4.33 2.46
CA PRO A 741 24.86 5.17 1.27
C PRO A 741 23.59 5.30 0.42
N PHE A 742 22.83 4.20 0.28
CA PHE A 742 21.57 4.20 -0.47
C PHE A 742 20.50 5.04 0.22
N TYR A 743 20.46 5.02 1.55
CA TYR A 743 19.56 5.87 2.33
C TYR A 743 19.88 7.36 2.15
N LYS A 744 21.16 7.74 2.13
CA LYS A 744 21.59 9.13 1.87
C LYS A 744 21.12 9.62 0.49
N ASP A 745 21.30 8.79 -0.54
CA ASP A 745 20.82 9.11 -1.89
C ASP A 745 19.29 9.22 -1.96
N PHE A 746 18.57 8.30 -1.32
CA PHE A 746 17.10 8.38 -1.21
C PHE A 746 16.64 9.69 -0.58
N ARG A 747 17.27 10.16 0.52
CA ARG A 747 16.92 11.43 1.17
C ARG A 747 17.09 12.63 0.23
N ILE A 748 18.17 12.66 -0.56
CA ILE A 748 18.42 13.71 -1.53
C ILE A 748 17.33 13.69 -2.61
N ARG A 749 17.03 12.52 -3.19
CA ARG A 749 15.96 12.38 -4.20
C ARG A 749 14.60 12.77 -3.64
N PHE A 750 14.25 12.30 -2.45
CA PHE A 750 12.99 12.58 -1.80
C PHE A 750 12.81 14.08 -1.53
N SER A 751 13.86 14.76 -1.04
CA SER A 751 13.82 16.22 -0.82
C SER A 751 13.51 17.01 -2.08
N LYS A 752 13.99 16.55 -3.25
CA LYS A 752 13.71 17.18 -4.56
C LYS A 752 12.31 16.86 -5.08
N LEU A 753 11.77 15.68 -4.76
CA LEU A 753 10.44 15.25 -5.21
C LEU A 753 9.28 15.84 -4.38
N LEU A 754 9.57 16.40 -3.20
CA LEU A 754 8.57 16.98 -2.30
C LEU A 754 7.79 18.15 -2.91
N SER A 755 8.42 18.94 -3.78
CA SER A 755 7.81 20.14 -4.38
C SER A 755 6.80 19.83 -5.51
N ASP A 756 6.97 18.71 -6.20
CA ASP A 756 6.12 18.32 -7.35
C ASP A 756 5.07 17.29 -6.95
N LYS A 757 5.45 16.01 -6.91
CA LYS A 757 4.50 14.89 -6.78
C LYS A 757 3.95 14.73 -5.36
N PHE A 758 4.74 15.09 -4.35
CA PHE A 758 4.34 14.95 -2.94
C PHE A 758 3.88 16.26 -2.30
N LYS A 759 3.51 17.26 -3.10
CA LYS A 759 3.00 18.57 -2.61
C LYS A 759 1.77 18.43 -1.71
N LYS A 760 0.89 17.45 -2.01
CA LYS A 760 -0.34 17.18 -1.24
C LYS A 760 -0.12 16.24 -0.04
N MET A 761 1.10 15.75 0.17
CA MET A 761 1.40 14.84 1.28
C MET A 761 1.32 15.59 2.62
N ASP A 762 0.81 14.93 3.66
CA ASP A 762 0.78 15.50 5.01
C ASP A 762 2.21 15.81 5.50
N TYR A 763 2.41 16.99 6.07
CA TYR A 763 3.72 17.47 6.51
C TYR A 763 4.30 16.59 7.63
N LYS A 764 3.44 16.02 8.49
CA LYS A 764 3.86 15.09 9.56
C LYS A 764 4.48 13.83 8.98
N LEU A 765 3.92 13.33 7.87
CA LEU A 765 4.42 12.17 7.17
C LEU A 765 5.74 12.50 6.46
N ALA A 766 5.80 13.63 5.74
CA ALA A 766 7.03 14.08 5.07
C ALA A 766 8.21 14.25 6.06
N MET A 767 7.95 14.88 7.22
CA MET A 767 8.93 15.01 8.31
C MET A 767 9.37 13.65 8.86
N SER A 768 8.42 12.71 9.03
CA SER A 768 8.73 11.37 9.51
C SER A 768 9.61 10.59 8.52
N VAL A 769 9.38 10.73 7.22
CA VAL A 769 10.14 10.05 6.16
C VAL A 769 11.56 10.62 6.03
N LEU A 770 11.71 11.95 6.04
CA LEU A 770 13.02 12.59 5.95
C LEU A 770 13.89 12.34 7.19
N ASN A 771 13.26 12.20 8.36
CA ASN A 771 13.91 12.10 9.66
C ASN A 771 15.13 13.04 9.79
N PRO A 772 14.95 14.36 9.69
CA PRO A 772 16.06 15.27 9.91
C PRO A 772 16.56 15.12 11.35
N LYS A 773 17.88 15.18 11.54
CA LYS A 773 18.43 15.47 12.87
C LYS A 773 18.01 16.89 13.26
N ILE A 774 17.10 16.99 14.23
CA ILE A 774 16.55 18.27 14.70
C ILE A 774 17.39 18.82 15.86
N ASN A 775 17.94 17.92 16.68
CA ASN A 775 18.85 18.25 17.78
C ASN A 775 20.27 17.95 17.32
N PHE A 776 21.04 19.01 17.08
CA PHE A 776 22.48 18.91 16.99
C PHE A 776 23.02 19.13 18.41
N PRO A 777 23.93 18.28 18.92
CA PRO A 777 24.64 18.63 20.14
C PRO A 777 25.33 19.98 19.92
N GLU A 778 25.21 20.90 20.89
CA GLU A 778 25.81 22.25 20.82
C GLU A 778 27.36 22.22 20.78
N VAL A 779 27.96 21.03 20.76
CA VAL A 779 29.39 20.79 20.79
C VAL A 779 29.73 19.77 19.70
N ASP A 780 30.05 20.30 18.52
CA ASP A 780 31.05 19.77 17.58
C ASP A 780 31.24 20.82 16.46
N CYS A 781 31.65 22.02 16.85
CA CYS A 781 32.17 23.05 15.92
C CYS A 781 33.63 22.77 15.50
N SER A 782 34.16 21.58 15.76
CA SER A 782 35.58 21.25 15.55
C SER A 782 35.84 19.87 14.92
N GLY A 783 34.88 19.33 14.17
CA GLY A 783 35.00 18.03 13.50
C GLY A 783 35.06 18.11 11.96
N ASN A 784 36.23 18.42 11.39
CA ASN A 784 36.73 18.02 10.06
C ASN A 784 35.78 17.88 8.84
N SER A 785 34.81 18.78 8.62
CA SER A 785 34.13 18.91 7.31
C SER A 785 33.75 20.35 6.91
N SER A 786 34.37 21.37 7.50
CA SER A 786 34.06 22.79 7.23
C SER A 786 34.70 23.32 5.94
N ASP A 787 35.92 22.87 5.59
CA ASP A 787 36.69 23.43 4.45
C ASP A 787 36.07 23.17 3.06
N GLY A 788 35.31 22.08 2.91
CA GLY A 788 34.60 21.77 1.66
C GLY A 788 33.23 22.45 1.56
N PHE A 789 32.56 22.64 2.69
CA PHE A 789 31.20 23.20 2.78
C PHE A 789 31.18 24.70 2.47
N LEU A 790 32.21 25.42 2.89
CA LEU A 790 32.39 26.86 2.67
C LEU A 790 32.47 27.22 1.18
N LYS A 791 33.30 26.50 0.42
CA LYS A 791 33.39 26.67 -1.04
C LYS A 791 32.06 26.38 -1.75
N THR A 792 31.29 25.42 -1.22
CA THR A 792 29.97 25.12 -1.78
C THR A 792 28.92 26.16 -1.39
N LEU A 793 29.06 26.83 -0.24
CA LEU A 793 28.15 27.90 0.17
C LEU A 793 28.38 29.20 -0.61
N ASP A 794 29.64 29.57 -0.90
CA ASP A 794 29.96 30.73 -1.75
C ASP A 794 29.44 30.57 -3.19
N ASP A 795 29.38 29.34 -3.69
CA ASP A 795 28.74 29.02 -4.99
C ASP A 795 27.20 29.11 -4.94
N ILE A 796 26.59 29.03 -3.74
CA ILE A 796 25.14 28.91 -3.54
C ILE A 796 24.49 30.20 -3.02
N LEU A 797 25.20 31.02 -2.23
CA LEU A 797 24.69 32.24 -1.61
C LEU A 797 25.55 33.45 -1.99
N SER A 798 24.93 34.45 -2.63
CA SER A 798 25.60 35.72 -2.92
C SER A 798 25.67 36.61 -1.67
N PRO A 799 26.67 37.50 -1.54
CA PRO A 799 26.69 38.51 -0.48
C PRO A 799 25.42 39.39 -0.46
N LEU A 800 24.79 39.61 -1.62
CA LEU A 800 23.51 40.33 -1.73
C LEU A 800 22.35 39.56 -1.07
N ASP A 801 22.37 38.23 -1.12
CA ASP A 801 21.36 37.38 -0.49
C ASP A 801 21.48 37.39 1.03
N MET A 802 22.71 37.50 1.55
CA MET A 802 22.96 37.70 2.98
C MET A 802 22.43 39.05 3.48
N GLU A 803 22.51 40.12 2.67
CA GLU A 803 21.88 41.41 3.01
C GLU A 803 20.35 41.34 3.00
N ARG A 804 19.75 40.62 2.03
CA ARG A 804 18.29 40.37 1.98
C ARG A 804 17.82 39.58 3.20
N LEU A 805 18.53 38.53 3.59
CA LEU A 805 18.26 37.77 4.82
C LEU A 805 18.38 38.65 6.07
N ARG A 806 19.39 39.52 6.13
CA ARG A 806 19.56 40.49 7.23
C ARG A 806 18.41 41.49 7.29
N ALA A 807 17.91 41.97 6.15
CA ALA A 807 16.76 42.86 6.10
C ALA A 807 15.48 42.17 6.58
N TYR A 808 15.29 40.89 6.23
CA TYR A 808 14.14 40.10 6.67
C TYR A 808 14.18 39.76 8.16
N THR A 809 15.34 39.37 8.72
CA THR A 809 15.48 39.12 10.17
C THR A 809 15.24 40.36 11.02
N LYS A 810 15.41 41.55 10.45
CA LYS A 810 15.08 42.86 11.05
C LYS A 810 13.63 43.31 10.79
N ASN A 811 12.79 42.47 10.15
CA ASN A 811 11.42 42.79 9.73
C ASN A 811 11.30 44.00 8.80
N LEU A 812 12.32 44.28 7.98
CA LEU A 812 12.32 45.41 7.04
C LEU A 812 11.76 45.05 5.66
N THR A 813 11.60 43.76 5.37
CA THR A 813 11.19 43.24 4.05
C THR A 813 10.14 42.15 4.18
N ASP A 814 9.30 42.02 3.16
CA ASP A 814 8.29 40.97 3.07
C ASP A 814 8.91 39.61 2.71
N PHE A 815 8.26 38.53 3.12
CA PHE A 815 8.72 37.15 2.89
C PHE A 815 8.92 36.82 1.40
N ASN A 816 8.16 37.43 0.49
CA ASN A 816 8.28 37.17 -0.95
C ASN A 816 9.70 37.45 -1.49
N LEU A 817 10.43 38.40 -0.88
CA LEU A 817 11.80 38.74 -1.24
C LEU A 817 12.85 37.79 -0.66
N VAL A 818 12.48 36.81 0.15
CA VAL A 818 13.41 35.82 0.75
C VAL A 818 12.96 34.40 0.43
N TYR A 819 11.87 34.24 -0.33
CA TYR A 819 11.30 32.94 -0.65
C TYR A 819 12.27 32.04 -1.44
N ASP A 820 12.97 32.61 -2.42
CA ASP A 820 14.04 31.97 -3.19
C ASP A 820 15.16 31.43 -2.29
N ILE A 821 15.64 32.27 -1.36
CA ILE A 821 16.71 31.91 -0.44
C ILE A 821 16.24 30.85 0.56
N CYS A 822 14.99 30.95 1.04
CA CYS A 822 14.40 29.96 1.96
C CYS A 822 14.34 28.56 1.36
N LYS A 823 14.07 28.42 0.06
CA LYS A 823 14.11 27.10 -0.63
C LYS A 823 15.50 26.49 -0.58
N THR A 824 16.52 27.28 -0.92
CA THR A 824 17.92 26.85 -0.90
C THR A 824 18.35 26.46 0.51
N LEU A 825 18.05 27.29 1.51
CA LEU A 825 18.35 27.02 2.92
C LEU A 825 17.61 25.77 3.42
N ALA A 826 16.37 25.54 3.00
CA ALA A 826 15.62 24.33 3.34
C ALA A 826 16.34 23.08 2.80
N HIS A 827 16.74 23.07 1.53
CA HIS A 827 17.49 21.93 0.98
C HIS A 827 18.79 21.64 1.74
N GLN A 828 19.56 22.67 2.11
CA GLN A 828 20.81 22.48 2.87
C GLN A 828 20.55 22.00 4.30
N TYR A 829 19.50 22.52 4.95
CA TYR A 829 19.10 22.11 6.30
C TYR A 829 18.70 20.63 6.35
N PHE A 830 17.81 20.19 5.46
CA PHE A 830 17.33 18.80 5.44
C PHE A 830 18.38 17.79 4.94
N GLN A 831 19.46 18.26 4.30
CA GLN A 831 20.66 17.49 3.97
C GLN A 831 21.66 17.36 5.14
N GLU A 832 21.33 17.88 6.33
CA GLU A 832 22.20 17.88 7.52
C GLU A 832 23.51 18.66 7.35
N LYS A 833 23.61 19.52 6.34
CA LYS A 833 24.78 20.37 6.12
C LYS A 833 24.78 21.63 7.00
N LEU A 834 23.60 22.04 7.47
CA LEU A 834 23.43 23.15 8.41
C LEU A 834 23.06 22.59 9.80
N PRO A 835 24.03 22.40 10.71
CA PRO A 835 23.80 21.89 12.06
C PRO A 835 23.18 22.96 12.98
N VAL A 836 21.93 23.34 12.70
CA VAL A 836 21.17 24.33 13.50
C VAL A 836 20.01 23.65 14.20
N SER A 837 19.88 23.83 15.52
CA SER A 837 18.74 23.29 16.26
C SER A 837 17.47 24.12 16.04
N LEU A 838 16.51 23.58 15.28
CA LEU A 838 15.17 24.14 15.11
C LEU A 838 14.16 23.37 15.99
N SER A 839 13.08 24.02 16.43
CA SER A 839 11.97 23.27 17.04
C SER A 839 11.24 22.43 15.98
N TYR A 840 10.58 21.35 16.38
CA TYR A 840 9.84 20.49 15.44
C TYR A 840 8.80 21.26 14.61
N VAL A 841 8.11 22.22 15.23
CA VAL A 841 7.11 23.07 14.55
C VAL A 841 7.80 24.05 13.59
N GLN A 842 8.94 24.65 13.97
CA GLN A 842 9.73 25.51 13.08
C GLN A 842 10.22 24.73 11.85
N ALA A 843 10.79 23.53 12.06
CA ALA A 843 11.24 22.67 10.98
C ALA A 843 10.08 22.23 10.07
N SER A 844 8.91 21.95 10.65
CA SER A 844 7.71 21.60 9.87
C SER A 844 7.22 22.76 9.00
N VAL A 845 7.16 23.98 9.54
CA VAL A 845 6.80 25.19 8.78
C VAL A 845 7.82 25.44 7.66
N PHE A 846 9.11 25.27 7.98
CA PHE A 846 10.19 25.44 7.03
C PHE A 846 10.17 24.38 5.91
N LEU A 847 9.77 23.14 6.22
CA LEU A 847 9.51 22.09 5.23
C LEU A 847 8.36 22.45 4.30
N CYS A 848 7.22 22.88 4.84
CA CYS A 848 6.02 23.20 4.06
C CYS A 848 6.27 24.34 3.06
N LEU A 849 7.00 25.38 3.51
CA LEU A 849 7.31 26.55 2.69
C LEU A 849 8.47 26.29 1.72
N GLY A 850 9.57 25.71 2.21
CA GLY A 850 10.81 25.56 1.45
C GLY A 850 10.82 24.35 0.52
N LEU A 851 10.34 23.18 0.97
CA LEU A 851 10.39 21.93 0.19
C LEU A 851 9.07 21.58 -0.50
N GLN A 852 7.92 21.74 0.16
CA GLN A 852 6.61 21.42 -0.44
C GLN A 852 6.00 22.60 -1.23
N GLU A 853 6.59 23.79 -1.15
CA GLU A 853 6.12 25.00 -1.83
C GLU A 853 4.62 25.26 -1.64
N SER A 854 4.16 25.12 -0.40
CA SER A 854 2.76 25.31 -0.02
C SER A 854 2.44 26.76 0.35
N ASP A 855 1.26 27.22 -0.06
CA ASP A 855 0.80 28.57 0.28
C ASP A 855 0.43 28.67 1.77
N PHE A 856 0.49 29.88 2.32
CA PHE A 856 0.12 30.15 3.72
C PHE A 856 -1.31 29.69 4.08
N SER A 857 -2.28 29.83 3.16
CA SER A 857 -3.66 29.35 3.37
C SER A 857 -3.74 27.83 3.49
N SER A 858 -2.89 27.11 2.76
CA SER A 858 -2.81 25.66 2.83
C SER A 858 -2.15 25.22 4.14
N ILE A 859 -1.11 25.93 4.60
CA ILE A 859 -0.45 25.67 5.89
C ILE A 859 -1.39 25.95 7.07
N GLU A 860 -2.17 27.02 7.01
CA GLU A 860 -3.19 27.35 8.02
C GLU A 860 -4.22 26.23 8.17
N ARG A 861 -4.72 25.68 7.05
CA ARG A 861 -5.62 24.52 7.05
C ARG A 861 -4.97 23.25 7.60
N LEU A 862 -3.71 22.98 7.25
CA LEU A 862 -3.01 21.74 7.64
C LEU A 862 -2.55 21.75 9.10
N MET A 863 -2.03 22.89 9.57
CA MET A 863 -1.47 23.02 10.91
C MET A 863 -2.50 23.50 11.94
N GLN A 864 -3.65 24.04 11.51
CA GLN A 864 -4.65 24.68 12.38
C GLN A 864 -4.02 25.81 13.23
N LEU A 865 -3.09 26.55 12.62
CA LEU A 865 -2.40 27.69 13.23
C LEU A 865 -2.76 28.98 12.50
N GLU A 866 -2.95 30.06 13.26
CA GLU A 866 -3.19 31.39 12.69
C GLU A 866 -1.98 31.88 11.87
N ARG A 867 -2.26 32.60 10.78
CA ARG A 867 -1.24 33.12 9.86
C ARG A 867 -0.12 33.92 10.54
N GLY A 868 -0.45 34.73 11.55
CA GLY A 868 0.54 35.52 12.30
C GLY A 868 1.56 34.66 13.05
N GLN A 869 1.12 33.53 13.61
CA GLN A 869 1.98 32.59 14.33
C GLN A 869 2.95 31.89 13.38
N ILE A 870 2.47 31.49 12.19
CA ILE A 870 3.30 30.87 11.13
C ILE A 870 4.44 31.82 10.74
N HIS A 871 4.14 33.11 10.53
CA HIS A 871 5.14 34.11 10.19
C HIS A 871 6.18 34.31 11.30
N SER A 872 5.73 34.36 12.57
CA SER A 872 6.63 34.46 13.73
C SER A 872 7.58 33.25 13.84
N LEU A 873 7.07 32.04 13.61
CA LEU A 873 7.87 30.81 13.66
C LEU A 873 8.91 30.78 12.55
N LEU A 874 8.53 31.19 11.34
CA LEU A 874 9.43 31.30 10.20
C LEU A 874 10.54 32.32 10.43
N LEU A 875 10.19 33.52 10.92
CA LEU A 875 11.16 34.56 11.23
C LEU A 875 12.20 34.06 12.26
N LYS A 876 11.75 33.35 13.30
CA LYS A 876 12.64 32.74 14.30
C LYS A 876 13.56 31.68 13.68
N ALA A 877 13.05 30.87 12.74
CA ALA A 877 13.86 29.86 12.07
C ALA A 877 14.93 30.50 11.16
N VAL A 878 14.54 31.46 10.32
CA VAL A 878 15.47 32.18 9.43
C VAL A 878 16.50 32.97 10.22
N LYS A 879 16.12 33.59 11.35
CA LYS A 879 17.05 34.28 12.24
C LYS A 879 18.15 33.34 12.77
N LYS A 880 17.78 32.15 13.24
CA LYS A 880 18.77 31.16 13.70
C LYS A 880 19.72 30.71 12.59
N LEU A 881 19.19 30.49 11.39
CA LEU A 881 20.01 30.12 10.22
C LEU A 881 20.95 31.25 9.81
N TYR A 882 20.46 32.49 9.79
CA TYR A 882 21.26 33.68 9.51
C TYR A 882 22.37 33.87 10.55
N ASP A 883 22.07 33.74 11.84
CA ASP A 883 23.06 33.89 12.93
C ASP A 883 24.18 32.83 12.79
N TYR A 884 23.84 31.61 12.37
CA TYR A 884 24.81 30.55 12.08
C TYR A 884 25.70 30.86 10.87
N LEU A 885 25.10 31.24 9.74
CA LEU A 885 25.84 31.62 8.53
C LEU A 885 26.74 32.83 8.76
N TYR A 886 26.28 33.81 9.55
CA TYR A 886 27.06 34.99 9.91
C TYR A 886 28.25 34.64 10.82
N ARG A 887 28.11 33.67 11.74
CA ARG A 887 29.23 33.17 12.55
C ARG A 887 30.31 32.54 11.69
N ILE A 888 29.92 31.66 10.77
CA ILE A 888 30.84 31.01 9.83
C ILE A 888 31.57 32.03 8.95
N ALA A 889 30.83 32.96 8.33
CA ALA A 889 31.42 34.02 7.53
C ALA A 889 32.32 34.96 8.36
N GLY A 890 32.01 35.14 9.65
CA GLY A 890 32.84 35.87 10.60
C GLY A 890 34.18 35.19 10.87
N GLU A 891 34.18 33.86 11.07
CA GLU A 891 35.39 33.04 11.24
C GLU A 891 36.26 33.07 9.97
N GLU A 892 35.67 33.09 8.77
CA GLU A 892 36.39 33.29 7.51
C GLU A 892 37.04 34.67 7.42
N ILE A 893 36.32 35.75 7.78
CA ILE A 893 36.87 37.11 7.83
C ILE A 893 38.01 37.19 8.86
N GLU A 894 37.92 36.47 9.99
CA GLU A 894 38.99 36.40 10.99
C GLU A 894 40.19 35.56 10.54
N SER A 895 39.98 34.52 9.73
CA SER A 895 41.05 33.70 9.13
C SER A 895 41.75 34.37 7.94
N THR A 896 41.04 35.20 7.17
CA THR A 896 41.56 35.95 6.02
C THR A 896 42.14 37.31 6.39
N ARG A 897 41.87 37.83 7.59
CA ARG A 897 42.61 38.97 8.14
C ARG A 897 44.08 38.58 8.27
N PRO A 898 45.03 39.41 7.80
CA PRO A 898 46.44 39.17 8.07
C PRO A 898 46.64 39.22 9.58
N ARG A 899 46.84 38.06 10.20
CA ARG A 899 47.38 38.00 11.55
C ARG A 899 48.77 38.64 11.46
N LEU A 900 48.99 39.74 12.17
CA LEU A 900 50.36 40.11 12.51
C LEU A 900 50.96 38.86 13.15
N LYS A 901 52.17 38.45 12.73
CA LYS A 901 52.92 37.44 13.47
C LYS A 901 52.99 37.94 14.90
N GLU A 902 52.20 37.37 15.79
CA GLU A 902 52.61 37.29 17.17
C GLU A 902 53.93 36.55 17.11
N VAL A 903 55.01 37.26 17.43
CA VAL A 903 56.29 36.64 17.69
C VAL A 903 56.01 35.66 18.81
N VAL A 904 55.93 34.38 18.46
CA VAL A 904 55.98 33.30 19.44
C VAL A 904 57.34 33.46 20.09
N LEU A 905 57.36 34.02 21.29
CA LEU A 905 58.53 33.94 22.16
C LEU A 905 58.64 32.47 22.56
N GLU A 906 59.40 31.71 21.77
CA GLU A 906 59.91 30.43 22.24
C GLU A 906 60.82 30.73 23.43
N PRO A 907 60.64 30.07 24.59
CA PRO A 907 61.58 30.22 25.69
C PRO A 907 62.92 29.71 25.21
N HIS A 908 63.91 30.60 25.18
CA HIS A 908 65.29 30.24 24.89
C HIS A 908 65.71 29.13 25.87
N ASN A 909 66.29 28.02 25.38
CA ASN A 909 66.76 26.89 26.20
C ASN A 909 67.99 27.22 27.07
N VAL A 910 68.34 28.50 27.17
CA VAL A 910 69.51 29.01 27.88
C VAL A 910 69.01 30.10 28.83
N SER A 911 69.39 30.00 30.10
CA SER A 911 69.11 31.00 31.11
C SER A 911 69.62 32.37 30.67
N ILE A 912 68.88 33.44 30.96
CA ILE A 912 69.29 34.83 30.70
C ILE A 912 70.68 35.12 31.32
N ASP A 913 71.01 34.47 32.44
CA ASP A 913 72.33 34.60 33.08
C ASP A 913 73.45 33.92 32.30
N ASP A 914 73.15 32.84 31.57
CA ASP A 914 74.14 32.14 30.75
C ASP A 914 74.36 32.86 29.42
N ASP A 915 73.32 33.48 28.85
CA ASP A 915 73.41 34.30 27.64
C ASP A 915 74.14 35.64 27.92
N LEU A 916 73.93 36.23 29.11
CA LEU A 916 74.70 37.37 29.59
C LEU A 916 76.18 37.02 29.83
N ARG A 917 76.49 35.81 30.30
CA ARG A 917 77.88 35.33 30.47
C ARG A 917 78.54 35.02 29.13
N GLU A 918 77.81 34.47 28.17
CA GLU A 918 78.32 34.22 26.82
C GLU A 918 78.52 35.53 26.05
N GLY A 919 77.61 36.49 26.21
CA GLY A 919 77.75 37.85 25.73
C GLY A 919 78.94 38.58 26.37
N ALA A 920 79.11 38.47 27.69
CA ALA A 920 80.26 39.02 28.40
C ALA A 920 81.58 38.40 27.93
N LYS A 921 81.62 37.07 27.71
CA LYS A 921 82.80 36.40 27.13
C LYS A 921 83.09 36.83 25.69
N LYS A 922 82.07 37.04 24.86
CA LYS A 922 82.25 37.54 23.48
C LYS A 922 82.73 38.99 23.46
N VAL A 923 82.26 39.82 24.39
CA VAL A 923 82.75 41.21 24.56
C VAL A 923 84.16 41.22 25.15
N GLU A 924 84.49 40.34 26.09
CA GLU A 924 85.86 40.18 26.60
C GLU A 924 86.81 39.64 25.54
N GLU A 925 86.38 38.71 24.69
CA GLU A 925 87.15 38.21 23.54
C GLU A 925 87.29 39.27 22.44
N GLN A 926 86.27 40.09 22.21
CA GLN A 926 86.35 41.24 21.30
C GLN A 926 87.23 42.35 21.87
N MET A 927 87.15 42.66 23.16
CA MET A 927 88.04 43.60 23.83
C MET A 927 89.47 43.08 23.93
N MET A 928 89.67 41.76 24.07
CA MET A 928 91.00 41.14 23.99
C MET A 928 91.51 41.17 22.54
N LYS A 929 90.67 40.93 21.53
CA LYS A 929 91.04 41.10 20.11
C LYS A 929 91.33 42.55 19.75
N GLU A 930 90.52 43.51 20.18
CA GLU A 930 90.73 44.95 19.97
C GLU A 930 91.90 45.48 20.81
N LYS A 931 92.21 44.91 21.98
CA LYS A 931 93.44 45.22 22.72
C LYS A 931 94.69 44.57 22.11
N VAL A 932 94.55 43.43 21.44
CA VAL A 932 95.64 42.78 20.70
C VAL A 932 95.86 43.43 19.33
N GLU A 933 94.79 43.92 18.68
CA GLU A 933 94.83 44.70 17.43
C GLU A 933 95.22 46.16 17.69
N GLY A 934 94.85 46.75 18.83
CA GLY A 934 95.23 48.10 19.27
C GLY A 934 96.63 48.23 19.87
N LEU A 935 97.43 47.16 19.86
CA LEU A 935 98.85 47.16 20.25
C LEU A 935 99.81 47.30 19.06
N MET A 936 99.30 47.41 17.83
CA MET A 936 100.06 47.71 16.62
C MET A 936 99.34 48.82 15.84
N ASP A 937 100.08 49.85 15.43
CA ASP A 937 99.65 51.07 14.71
C ASP A 937 99.14 52.19 15.65
N SER A 938 100.01 52.95 16.29
CA SER A 938 100.86 54.04 15.75
C SER A 938 100.05 55.20 15.13
N GLU A 939 100.21 56.37 15.75
CA GLU A 939 99.97 57.74 15.24
C GLU A 939 98.60 58.41 15.54
N LEU A 940 98.57 58.98 16.75
CA LEU A 940 97.88 60.24 17.08
C LEU A 940 98.18 61.33 16.04
N HIS A 941 97.15 62.05 15.56
CA HIS A 941 97.15 63.53 15.52
C HIS A 941 95.80 64.12 15.07
N GLU A 942 95.41 65.18 15.81
CA GLU A 942 94.51 66.30 15.45
C GLU A 942 93.00 66.26 15.80
N TYR A 943 92.72 66.83 16.99
CA TYR A 943 91.75 67.92 17.30
C TYR A 943 90.27 67.80 16.85
N VAL A 944 89.22 68.19 17.59
CA VAL A 944 89.00 68.81 18.91
C VAL A 944 87.48 68.76 19.16
N ILE A 945 87.10 68.52 20.41
CA ILE A 945 85.74 68.65 20.94
C ILE A 945 85.38 70.13 21.12
N GLY A 946 84.14 70.50 20.81
CA GLY A 946 83.53 71.74 21.28
C GLY A 946 82.22 71.44 22.00
N ASP A 947 82.31 71.18 23.30
CA ASP A 947 81.20 71.00 24.24
C ASP A 947 80.23 72.19 24.24
N LYS A 948 78.95 71.91 24.52
CA LYS A 948 78.26 72.52 25.67
C LYS A 948 76.90 71.88 25.98
N GLU A 949 76.83 71.45 27.24
CA GLU A 949 75.69 71.57 28.16
C GLU A 949 74.55 70.55 28.02
N ALA A 950 74.76 69.42 28.70
CA ALA A 950 73.73 68.76 29.48
C ALA A 950 73.48 69.57 30.76
N GLU A 951 72.22 69.89 31.06
CA GLU A 951 71.68 69.99 32.43
C GLU A 951 70.15 70.19 32.39
N ALA A 952 69.50 69.77 33.47
CA ALA A 952 68.08 69.93 33.83
C ALA A 952 67.12 68.77 33.50
N LEU A 953 67.14 67.76 34.36
CA LEU A 953 65.93 67.06 34.80
C LEU A 953 66.10 66.67 36.28
N GLU A 954 65.65 67.53 37.19
CA GLU A 954 65.24 67.11 38.54
C GLU A 954 63.93 67.82 38.93
N HIS A 955 63.09 67.03 39.63
CA HIS A 955 61.92 67.42 40.42
C HIS A 955 60.53 67.52 39.77
N SER A 956 59.83 66.39 39.86
CA SER A 956 58.55 66.19 40.58
C SER A 956 57.31 67.08 40.30
N THR A 957 56.22 66.36 40.00
CA THR A 957 54.85 66.46 40.56
C THR A 957 53.71 67.26 39.85
N ILE A 958 52.77 66.45 39.32
CA ILE A 958 51.27 66.53 39.38
C ILE A 958 50.62 67.63 38.47
N PRO A 959 49.30 67.61 38.16
CA PRO A 959 48.63 66.90 37.06
C PRO A 959 47.70 67.84 36.24
N SER A 960 46.73 67.24 35.55
CA SER A 960 45.41 67.78 35.17
C SER A 960 45.23 68.43 33.80
N SER A 961 44.38 67.76 33.03
CA SER A 961 43.56 68.27 31.91
C SER A 961 44.25 68.62 30.59
N GLY A 962 43.63 68.17 29.49
CA GLY A 962 43.72 68.86 28.20
C GLY A 962 44.45 68.11 27.09
N ILE A 963 43.66 67.56 26.16
CA ILE A 963 44.06 67.02 24.86
C ILE A 963 44.68 68.12 23.98
N ILE A 964 45.74 67.82 23.20
CA ILE A 964 46.04 68.54 21.96
C ILE A 964 46.39 67.55 20.84
N SER A 965 45.56 67.55 19.80
CA SER A 965 45.72 66.82 18.53
C SER A 965 46.61 67.56 17.55
N VAL A 966 47.32 66.86 16.66
CA VAL A 966 47.75 67.44 15.36
C VAL A 966 47.45 66.49 14.20
N LYS A 967 46.74 67.05 13.21
CA LYS A 967 46.26 66.45 11.96
C LYS A 967 47.38 66.25 10.95
N SER A 968 47.23 65.24 10.09
CA SER A 968 47.94 65.19 8.79
C SER A 968 46.94 65.28 7.64
N SER A 969 47.22 66.16 6.66
CA SER A 969 46.54 66.16 5.37
C SER A 969 47.45 66.64 4.24
N LYS A 970 47.85 65.67 3.42
CA LYS A 970 48.07 65.62 1.96
C LYS A 970 48.28 66.92 1.16
N LYS A 971 49.26 66.82 0.24
CA LYS A 971 49.15 66.84 -1.25
C LYS A 971 50.59 66.79 -1.81
N ARG A 972 50.95 66.39 -3.03
CA ARG A 972 50.41 65.61 -4.18
C ARG A 972 51.55 65.69 -5.21
N SER A 973 51.83 64.65 -6.00
CA SER A 973 52.21 64.85 -7.41
C SER A 973 51.98 63.58 -8.22
N ASN A 974 51.55 63.82 -9.46
CA ASN A 974 50.82 62.91 -10.35
C ASN A 974 51.74 62.18 -11.33
N ASP A 975 51.24 61.04 -11.78
CA ASP A 975 51.27 60.46 -13.13
C ASP A 975 52.60 60.14 -13.83
N LYS A 976 52.73 58.85 -14.21
CA LYS A 976 52.43 58.40 -15.59
C LYS A 976 52.27 56.88 -15.67
N HIS A 977 51.17 56.45 -16.27
CA HIS A 977 50.86 55.07 -16.65
C HIS A 977 51.65 54.61 -17.89
N SER A 978 52.07 53.34 -17.93
CA SER A 978 51.71 52.40 -19.01
C SER A 978 52.20 50.95 -18.76
N SER A 979 51.19 50.06 -18.81
CA SER A 979 51.14 48.63 -19.14
C SER A 979 52.42 47.80 -19.37
N SER A 980 52.48 46.61 -18.78
CA SER A 980 52.00 45.36 -19.43
C SER A 980 52.21 44.11 -18.56
N SER A 981 51.26 43.19 -18.70
CA SER A 981 51.19 41.86 -18.09
C SER A 981 52.22 40.89 -18.68
N SER A 982 52.52 39.83 -17.93
CA SER A 982 53.36 38.70 -18.36
C SER A 982 52.73 37.44 -17.73
N LYS A 983 52.56 36.27 -18.35
CA LYS A 983 53.17 35.63 -19.54
C LYS A 983 52.37 34.34 -19.81
N SER A 984 52.33 33.89 -21.07
CA SER A 984 52.62 32.49 -21.41
C SER A 984 53.05 32.37 -22.88
N LYS A 985 53.92 31.39 -23.16
CA LYS A 985 54.87 31.32 -24.29
C LYS A 985 54.44 30.36 -25.41
N SER A 986 55.12 30.53 -26.55
CA SER A 986 55.49 29.56 -27.62
C SER A 986 54.69 29.68 -28.93
N LEU A 987 55.23 29.52 -30.15
CA LEU A 987 56.58 29.57 -30.74
C LEU A 987 56.39 29.60 -32.29
N LYS A 988 57.37 30.18 -33.01
CA LYS A 988 57.77 29.98 -34.44
C LYS A 988 57.00 30.66 -35.59
N LYS A 989 57.70 31.67 -36.18
CA LYS A 989 58.32 31.71 -37.54
C LYS A 989 57.45 31.29 -38.75
N ARG A 990 57.48 31.92 -39.94
CA ARG A 990 58.15 33.09 -40.54
C ARG A 990 57.66 33.14 -42.00
N ARG A 991 57.46 34.31 -42.62
CA ARG A 991 57.80 34.57 -44.04
C ARG A 991 57.73 36.07 -44.36
N ALA A 992 58.72 36.48 -45.15
CA ALA A 992 59.03 37.79 -45.75
C ALA A 992 59.30 38.93 -44.77
#